data_AF-A0A9X8UIY6-F1
#
_entry.id   AF-A0A9X8UIY6-F1
#
_cell.length_a   1.000
_cell.length_b   1.000
_cell.length_c   1.000
_cell.angle_alpha   90.00
_cell.angle_beta   90.00
_cell.angle_gamma   90.00
#
_symmetry.space_group_name_H-M   'P 1'
#
loop_
_entity.id
_entity.type
_entity.pdbx_description
1 polymer ?
#
loop_
_entity_poly.entity_id
_entity_poly.type
_entity_poly.pdbx_seq_one_letter_code
_entity_poly.pdbx_strand_id
1 'polypeptide(L)'
;MDLSIIMPCYNMESTILRALNSIYIQSVDFKFEVIVVNDASTDNTENLLRDYANKHENLKIVNNETNCGNAQSFYTALCIAQGDYFCVLDGDDYYTVPNKLQRQIDFFRQDIREEYAAVTHYYIMDLGNGNVNIPDQTIRESFTYPDFLTQNAGYYHTSTYMYRNLYRGHVPLHFRSDVFRGDSSRTFFTLMYTGKKVKVLNFVGSAYVFTYNGIWSSMSQKKQYHRQLLFLHGWNDIVRSSFEKNKIQAQIDWWTKGQDQATDEQRSYVSVSIEEALRRLERQCGIYAFREKDFILNALYYSEFIDSLCATLGYIYRLYHPETVQTVADVNKVAIVACALKPHGGGIFREIFELIEMNAGQQVYLFVTNPDNVDDEAIQLLSHFHNLQIIIAPIEFEKRLDYLQHQWTRISPARAYYYCSHMDTLATALIQQGPCQNVTLFSYDHGFICGISNPNINYIIAKRSVDVELLKKYFENKVLYIPAWSTKNSHSMAPYSPFFNHSSLITCSGAARFYKLDGCQPAYIDLVLDLLNVTRGVHYHLGPLPEEKRAYISTYLKEHNLPKDAFRQTEWVEDVSSFLLAQHVDVFIEPFPVVSYKLSLEVMAAGIPIVAFNGFTRLSNPDFIYPGAMLWNTSEEFIETLNNIGSKELMEHSAKAKSWFENNYSYEKVYTYLQNNVAMPLPVCSKSEDNVLREIRDYYRMFGEDAFVRLMLPEFKVLQKKRIEIQNKKKYKKEKEIETAQLYASHTWRIGRAVTWLPRKIKGIFIHPLCSTIPIEKTPDAIRSSNSWKVGRIIMFPVRVVKKVRWGLFHITGTRYQLNQLDNLQNQILDIHNINIQLRSALSNVNKEMQEIETQRGKDLNDILKLIQKDTQLTDVIYHGLQQDRQIIKSDIDLTTSRMNQIVNTIIRANKENSLLMSRTIQRNFIEHLDYHLVDQCNLNCKCCSTFSPIAKNHFADPQSFKQDLRKLHDLVGDKVLQIHLLGGEPLLHPEIEEFARIGREIFPYARIDFTTNGILVFKMSDSFWKTMKKYDIALKYTQYPIDMDYKKMEEYVIERGVNVFSAGGQEAIRYFRRIPLNTKGTFNSWNSYLRCPYTDCAQLRDGKLYHCPVPPFYDTLNEHMEKDGITGKFRLSNLDYVDLNQATDGKEIMEFMANAQPFCQYCDMNNITDVEWGQSSRSINEWVDR
;
A
#
# COMPACT_ATOMS: atom_id res chain seq x y z
N MET A 1 -17.82 2.73 23.08
CA MET A 1 -16.44 2.90 23.58
C MET A 1 -15.60 2.52 22.39
N ASP A 2 -14.76 3.40 21.88
CA ASP A 2 -14.22 3.21 20.55
C ASP A 2 -13.15 2.11 20.54
N LEU A 3 -12.23 2.12 21.52
CA LEU A 3 -11.09 1.18 21.56
C LEU A 3 -10.88 0.51 22.93
N SER A 4 -10.61 -0.80 22.94
CA SER A 4 -10.03 -1.51 24.10
C SER A 4 -8.57 -1.88 23.85
N ILE A 5 -7.67 -1.40 24.70
CA ILE A 5 -6.24 -1.73 24.65
C ILE A 5 -5.97 -2.84 25.67
N ILE A 6 -5.67 -4.04 25.19
CA ILE A 6 -5.50 -5.24 26.01
C ILE A 6 -4.00 -5.47 26.32
N MET A 7 -3.70 -5.73 27.59
CA MET A 7 -2.33 -5.93 28.07
C MET A 7 -2.24 -7.11 29.06
N PRO A 8 -1.92 -8.32 28.59
CA PRO A 8 -1.57 -9.44 29.46
C PRO A 8 -0.21 -9.16 30.12
N CYS A 9 -0.09 -9.41 31.42
CA CYS A 9 1.07 -8.96 32.21
C CYS A 9 1.48 -10.01 33.25
N TYR A 10 2.76 -10.40 33.28
CA TYR A 10 3.34 -11.26 34.31
C TYR A 10 4.80 -10.89 34.56
N ASN A 11 5.13 -10.51 35.79
CA ASN A 11 6.48 -10.12 36.23
C ASN A 11 7.16 -9.08 35.31
N MET A 12 6.53 -7.90 35.18
CA MET A 12 6.90 -6.82 34.25
C MET A 12 7.33 -5.54 34.98
N GLU A 13 7.78 -5.59 36.24
CA GLU A 13 8.05 -4.37 37.04
C GLU A 13 9.01 -3.37 36.38
N SER A 14 9.93 -3.87 35.55
CA SER A 14 10.93 -3.08 34.83
C SER A 14 10.45 -2.49 33.49
N THR A 15 9.32 -2.92 32.95
CA THR A 15 8.84 -2.52 31.61
C THR A 15 7.42 -1.94 31.60
N ILE A 16 6.56 -2.32 32.55
CA ILE A 16 5.12 -2.01 32.53
C ILE A 16 4.82 -0.51 32.45
N LEU A 17 5.63 0.33 33.12
CA LEU A 17 5.50 1.79 33.06
C LEU A 17 5.83 2.36 31.67
N ARG A 18 6.79 1.77 30.95
CA ARG A 18 7.12 2.17 29.57
C ARG A 18 5.98 1.83 28.61
N ALA A 19 5.41 0.64 28.75
CA ALA A 19 4.26 0.20 27.95
C ALA A 19 3.05 1.14 28.16
N LEU A 20 2.68 1.40 29.42
CA LEU A 20 1.58 2.32 29.77
C LEU A 20 1.84 3.76 29.33
N ASN A 21 3.04 4.32 29.56
CA ASN A 21 3.38 5.67 29.10
C ASN A 21 3.25 5.80 27.57
N SER A 22 3.58 4.75 26.81
CA SER A 22 3.43 4.74 25.34
C SER A 22 1.97 4.71 24.86
N ILE A 23 1.03 4.29 25.71
CA ILE A 23 -0.42 4.40 25.49
C ILE A 23 -0.89 5.82 25.83
N TYR A 24 -0.51 6.37 26.98
CA TYR A 24 -1.04 7.66 27.45
C TYR A 24 -0.39 8.90 26.81
N ILE A 25 0.71 8.72 26.05
CA ILE A 25 1.24 9.76 25.15
C ILE A 25 0.45 9.88 23.83
N GLN A 26 -0.47 8.96 23.54
CA GLN A 26 -1.23 8.95 22.28
C GLN A 26 -2.20 10.14 22.21
N SER A 27 -2.09 10.91 21.14
CA SER A 27 -3.00 12.02 20.81
C SER A 27 -4.18 11.47 20.02
N VAL A 28 -5.35 11.41 20.65
CA VAL A 28 -6.57 10.78 20.11
C VAL A 28 -7.83 11.63 20.31
N ASP A 29 -8.80 11.51 19.40
CA ASP A 29 -10.09 12.21 19.45
C ASP A 29 -11.26 11.34 19.97
N PHE A 30 -10.99 10.07 20.28
CA PHE A 30 -11.98 9.04 20.63
C PHE A 30 -11.77 8.49 22.06
N LYS A 31 -12.74 7.73 22.58
CA LYS A 31 -12.67 7.15 23.93
C LYS A 31 -12.06 5.75 23.88
N PHE A 32 -11.04 5.52 24.72
CA PHE A 32 -10.43 4.21 24.88
C PHE A 32 -10.37 3.78 26.35
N GLU A 33 -10.33 2.48 26.56
CA GLU A 33 -10.00 1.84 27.84
C GLU A 33 -8.69 1.05 27.71
N VAL A 34 -8.00 0.87 28.83
CA VAL A 34 -6.85 -0.03 28.95
C VAL A 34 -7.23 -1.15 29.91
N ILE A 35 -7.08 -2.40 29.48
CA ILE A 35 -7.44 -3.59 30.25
C ILE A 35 -6.16 -4.39 30.50
N VAL A 36 -5.60 -4.25 31.69
CA VAL A 36 -4.43 -5.02 32.13
C VAL A 36 -4.90 -6.26 32.88
N VAL A 37 -4.41 -7.43 32.47
CA VAL A 37 -4.61 -8.69 33.21
C VAL A 37 -3.29 -9.12 33.82
N ASN A 38 -3.17 -8.93 35.13
CA ASN A 38 -2.03 -9.33 35.95
C ASN A 38 -2.15 -10.82 36.30
N ASP A 39 -1.27 -11.63 35.75
CA ASP A 39 -1.32 -13.10 35.74
C ASP A 39 -0.70 -13.72 37.01
N ALA A 40 -1.12 -13.21 38.18
CA ALA A 40 -0.51 -13.49 39.48
C ALA A 40 1.00 -13.20 39.55
N SER A 41 1.42 -11.99 39.17
CA SER A 41 2.82 -11.56 39.28
C SER A 41 3.35 -11.63 40.72
N THR A 42 4.63 -11.96 40.86
CA THR A 42 5.35 -12.13 42.13
C THR A 42 6.36 -11.02 42.43
N ASP A 43 6.43 -10.01 41.56
CA ASP A 43 7.30 -8.84 41.64
C ASP A 43 6.48 -7.56 42.00
N ASN A 44 7.04 -6.36 41.84
CA ASN A 44 6.34 -5.12 42.16
C ASN A 44 5.26 -4.69 41.13
N THR A 45 4.98 -5.51 40.10
CA THR A 45 4.04 -5.17 39.00
C THR A 45 2.69 -4.68 39.50
N GLU A 46 2.05 -5.37 40.47
CA GLU A 46 0.69 -5.00 40.88
C GLU A 46 0.62 -3.61 41.55
N ASN A 47 1.64 -3.24 42.33
CA ASN A 47 1.69 -1.92 42.97
C ASN A 47 1.85 -0.82 41.92
N LEU A 48 2.73 -1.02 40.93
CA LEU A 48 2.92 -0.09 39.82
C LEU A 48 1.64 0.10 39.01
N LEU A 49 0.88 -0.98 38.77
CA LEU A 49 -0.43 -0.91 38.10
C LEU A 49 -1.45 -0.12 38.94
N ARG A 50 -1.56 -0.39 40.24
CA ARG A 50 -2.47 0.34 41.16
C ARG A 50 -2.14 1.84 41.20
N ASP A 51 -0.87 2.20 41.31
CA ASP A 51 -0.40 3.60 41.29
C ASP A 51 -0.64 4.31 39.96
N TYR A 52 -0.75 3.56 38.85
CA TYR A 52 -1.10 4.09 37.55
C TYR A 52 -2.63 4.24 37.39
N ALA A 53 -3.42 3.28 37.86
CA ALA A 53 -4.89 3.35 37.82
C ALA A 53 -5.44 4.51 38.66
N ASN A 54 -4.79 4.83 39.78
CA ASN A 54 -5.08 6.01 40.61
C ASN A 54 -4.94 7.36 39.85
N LYS A 55 -4.34 7.37 38.64
CA LYS A 55 -4.14 8.56 37.79
C LYS A 55 -4.95 8.53 36.49
N HIS A 56 -5.50 7.37 36.13
CA HIS A 56 -6.13 7.13 34.83
C HIS A 56 -7.40 6.28 35.00
N GLU A 57 -8.57 6.94 35.07
CA GLU A 57 -9.88 6.30 35.31
C GLU A 57 -10.27 5.25 34.26
N ASN A 58 -9.64 5.28 33.07
CA ASN A 58 -9.87 4.32 31.99
C ASN A 58 -8.94 3.10 32.03
N LEU A 59 -8.08 2.96 33.05
CA LEU A 59 -7.26 1.77 33.30
C LEU A 59 -8.01 0.79 34.23
N LYS A 60 -8.44 -0.34 33.65
CA LYS A 60 -9.02 -1.48 34.35
C LYS A 60 -7.94 -2.52 34.63
N ILE A 61 -7.82 -2.97 35.89
CA ILE A 61 -6.91 -4.06 36.30
C ILE A 61 -7.76 -5.29 36.66
N VAL A 62 -7.37 -6.44 36.14
CA VAL A 62 -7.88 -7.75 36.55
C VAL A 62 -6.69 -8.56 37.07
N ASN A 63 -6.82 -9.13 38.27
CA ASN A 63 -5.82 -10.05 38.82
C ASN A 63 -6.32 -11.49 38.65
N ASN A 64 -5.49 -12.38 38.10
CA ASN A 64 -5.69 -13.82 38.23
C ASN A 64 -5.20 -14.29 39.61
N GLU A 65 -5.84 -15.30 40.21
CA GLU A 65 -5.41 -15.89 41.49
C GLU A 65 -4.14 -16.73 41.37
N THR A 66 -3.89 -17.28 40.18
CA THR A 66 -2.72 -18.09 39.82
C THR A 66 -2.28 -17.76 38.39
N ASN A 67 -1.02 -18.00 38.07
CA ASN A 67 -0.51 -17.82 36.71
C ASN A 67 -1.18 -18.83 35.76
N CYS A 68 -2.01 -18.32 34.86
CA CYS A 68 -2.73 -19.08 33.84
C CYS A 68 -2.12 -18.94 32.43
N GLY A 69 -1.18 -18.00 32.26
CA GLY A 69 -0.47 -17.73 31.02
C GLY A 69 -1.17 -16.72 30.09
N ASN A 70 -0.35 -16.06 29.26
CA ASN A 70 -0.74 -15.01 28.31
C ASN A 70 -2.00 -15.34 27.48
N ALA A 71 -2.23 -16.60 27.10
CA ALA A 71 -3.43 -17.04 26.39
C ALA A 71 -4.72 -16.84 27.21
N GLN A 72 -4.75 -17.34 28.46
CA GLN A 72 -5.87 -17.13 29.37
C GLN A 72 -6.04 -15.64 29.68
N SER A 73 -4.95 -14.93 29.94
CA SER A 73 -4.99 -13.52 30.32
C SER A 73 -5.49 -12.62 29.17
N PHE A 74 -5.08 -12.89 27.94
CA PHE A 74 -5.65 -12.27 26.74
C PHE A 74 -7.15 -12.61 26.56
N TYR A 75 -7.52 -13.88 26.74
CA TYR A 75 -8.92 -14.33 26.66
C TYR A 75 -9.81 -13.59 27.68
N THR A 76 -9.38 -13.53 28.95
CA THR A 76 -10.07 -12.83 30.03
C THR A 76 -10.27 -11.34 29.71
N ALA A 77 -9.22 -10.66 29.20
CA ALA A 77 -9.31 -9.26 28.81
C ALA A 77 -10.31 -9.02 27.67
N LEU A 78 -10.26 -9.84 26.62
CA LEU A 78 -11.12 -9.70 25.45
C LEU A 78 -12.59 -10.03 25.75
N CYS A 79 -12.86 -10.90 26.72
CA CYS A 79 -14.22 -11.17 27.19
C CYS A 79 -14.88 -9.96 27.90
N ILE A 80 -14.11 -9.01 28.41
CA ILE A 80 -14.63 -7.80 29.08
C ILE A 80 -14.39 -6.50 28.27
N ALA A 81 -13.85 -6.62 27.05
CA ALA A 81 -13.55 -5.49 26.17
C ALA A 81 -14.81 -4.88 25.55
N GLN A 82 -15.06 -3.60 25.88
CA GLN A 82 -16.25 -2.83 25.49
C GLN A 82 -16.05 -2.02 24.19
N GLY A 83 -14.82 -2.00 23.68
CA GLY A 83 -14.39 -1.31 22.47
C GLY A 83 -15.12 -1.78 21.20
N ASP A 84 -15.34 -0.86 20.26
CA ASP A 84 -15.71 -1.17 18.88
C ASP A 84 -14.53 -1.76 18.10
N TYR A 85 -13.32 -1.40 18.51
CA TYR A 85 -12.04 -1.98 18.09
C TYR A 85 -11.26 -2.49 19.31
N PHE A 86 -10.30 -3.39 19.08
CA PHE A 86 -9.32 -3.77 20.11
C PHE A 86 -7.90 -3.90 19.55
N CYS A 87 -6.90 -3.62 20.37
CA CYS A 87 -5.49 -3.90 20.08
C CYS A 87 -4.81 -4.56 21.27
N VAL A 88 -3.66 -5.19 21.05
CA VAL A 88 -2.86 -5.83 22.12
C VAL A 88 -1.50 -5.15 22.20
N LEU A 89 -1.08 -4.79 23.40
CA LEU A 89 0.29 -4.39 23.72
C LEU A 89 0.73 -5.24 24.91
N ASP A 90 1.64 -6.19 24.70
CA ASP A 90 2.21 -6.98 25.79
C ASP A 90 3.12 -6.08 26.67
N GLY A 91 3.23 -6.39 27.97
CA GLY A 91 3.78 -5.49 28.99
C GLY A 91 5.28 -5.16 28.89
N ASP A 92 6.01 -5.83 28.01
CA ASP A 92 7.41 -5.56 27.66
C ASP A 92 7.58 -4.59 26.47
N ASP A 93 6.58 -4.44 25.61
CA ASP A 93 6.61 -3.62 24.39
C ASP A 93 6.13 -2.18 24.56
N TYR A 94 6.22 -1.37 23.50
CA TYR A 94 5.75 0.02 23.49
C TYR A 94 5.42 0.58 22.10
N TYR A 95 4.53 1.57 22.06
CA TYR A 95 4.32 2.46 20.91
C TYR A 95 5.42 3.53 20.83
N THR A 96 5.76 3.97 19.63
CA THR A 96 6.94 4.83 19.36
C THR A 96 6.60 6.17 18.73
N VAL A 97 5.32 6.38 18.35
CA VAL A 97 4.82 7.64 17.78
C VAL A 97 3.44 7.98 18.37
N PRO A 98 3.12 9.27 18.61
CA PRO A 98 1.93 9.67 19.36
C PRO A 98 0.61 9.61 18.60
N ASN A 99 0.61 9.43 17.27
CA ASN A 99 -0.61 9.32 16.47
C ASN A 99 -0.89 7.89 15.99
N LYS A 100 -0.21 6.87 16.55
CA LYS A 100 -0.34 5.46 16.15
C LYS A 100 -1.79 4.99 16.21
N LEU A 101 -2.48 5.24 17.33
CA LEU A 101 -3.86 4.79 17.50
C LEU A 101 -4.85 5.59 16.65
N GLN A 102 -4.68 6.91 16.56
CA GLN A 102 -5.54 7.80 15.75
C GLN A 102 -5.55 7.38 14.27
N ARG A 103 -4.37 7.16 13.68
CA ARG A 103 -4.22 6.69 12.30
C ARG A 103 -4.92 5.35 12.01
N GLN A 104 -5.07 4.49 13.01
CA GLN A 104 -5.75 3.19 12.86
C GLN A 104 -7.29 3.35 12.94
N ILE A 105 -7.78 4.22 13.82
CA ILE A 105 -9.21 4.53 13.94
C ILE A 105 -9.71 5.32 12.73
N ASP A 106 -8.96 6.32 12.24
CA ASP A 106 -9.36 7.11 11.07
C ASP A 106 -9.46 6.26 9.80
N PHE A 107 -8.56 5.28 9.64
CA PHE A 107 -8.69 4.27 8.59
C PHE A 107 -10.01 3.48 8.70
N PHE A 108 -10.37 3.00 9.90
CA PHE A 108 -11.62 2.24 10.08
C PHE A 108 -12.89 3.10 9.94
N ARG A 109 -12.83 4.40 10.28
CA ARG A 109 -13.90 5.37 10.03
C ARG A 109 -14.13 5.59 8.52
N GLN A 110 -13.07 5.51 7.71
CA GLN A 110 -13.13 5.61 6.25
C GLN A 110 -13.55 4.28 5.59
N ASP A 111 -13.28 3.14 6.22
CA ASP A 111 -13.74 1.81 5.81
C ASP A 111 -15.24 1.58 6.15
N ILE A 112 -16.11 2.39 5.55
CA ILE A 112 -17.58 2.42 5.73
C ILE A 112 -18.22 1.07 5.34
N ARG A 113 -17.62 0.34 4.40
CA ARG A 113 -18.09 -0.99 3.95
C ARG A 113 -17.60 -2.15 4.83
N GLU A 114 -16.76 -1.85 5.82
CA GLU A 114 -16.05 -2.84 6.62
C GLU A 114 -15.32 -3.93 5.81
N GLU A 115 -14.63 -3.57 4.71
CA GLU A 115 -13.86 -4.55 3.93
C GLU A 115 -12.66 -5.12 4.72
N TYR A 116 -12.29 -4.46 5.83
CA TYR A 116 -11.14 -4.78 6.67
C TYR A 116 -11.56 -5.17 8.09
N ALA A 117 -11.16 -6.36 8.53
CA ALA A 117 -11.35 -6.82 9.91
C ALA A 117 -10.20 -6.41 10.83
N ALA A 118 -9.03 -6.05 10.28
CA ALA A 118 -7.89 -5.55 11.02
C ALA A 118 -7.08 -4.51 10.22
N VAL A 119 -6.30 -3.72 10.95
CA VAL A 119 -5.28 -2.81 10.41
C VAL A 119 -3.97 -3.01 11.17
N THR A 120 -2.85 -2.94 10.47
CA THR A 120 -1.49 -3.12 11.01
C THR A 120 -0.56 -2.06 10.42
N HIS A 121 0.68 -1.98 10.91
CA HIS A 121 1.72 -1.07 10.45
C HIS A 121 3.11 -1.69 10.68
N TYR A 122 4.20 -0.98 10.38
CA TYR A 122 5.57 -1.46 10.58
C TYR A 122 6.06 -1.30 12.02
N TYR A 123 7.03 -2.11 12.43
CA TYR A 123 7.66 -2.07 13.75
C TYR A 123 9.18 -2.19 13.61
N ILE A 124 9.90 -1.71 14.62
CA ILE A 124 11.34 -1.93 14.80
C ILE A 124 11.56 -2.94 15.93
N MET A 125 12.67 -3.66 15.93
CA MET A 125 13.09 -4.49 17.05
C MET A 125 14.09 -3.73 17.92
N ASP A 126 13.74 -3.50 19.18
CA ASP A 126 14.61 -3.02 20.25
C ASP A 126 15.26 -4.23 20.92
N LEU A 127 16.60 -4.28 20.98
CA LEU A 127 17.33 -5.44 21.51
C LEU A 127 17.75 -5.30 22.99
N GLY A 128 17.17 -4.34 23.72
CA GLY A 128 17.40 -4.19 25.16
C GLY A 128 18.71 -3.48 25.54
N ASN A 129 19.47 -2.97 24.55
CA ASN A 129 20.85 -2.52 24.74
C ASN A 129 21.25 -1.33 23.84
N GLY A 130 20.29 -0.49 23.46
CA GLY A 130 20.51 0.65 22.54
C GLY A 130 20.77 0.28 21.08
N ASN A 131 20.90 -1.01 20.74
CA ASN A 131 20.94 -1.48 19.36
C ASN A 131 19.57 -1.92 18.88
N VAL A 132 19.33 -1.75 17.58
CA VAL A 132 18.07 -2.06 16.93
C VAL A 132 18.27 -3.03 15.76
N ASN A 133 17.21 -3.77 15.41
CA ASN A 133 17.05 -4.40 14.11
C ASN A 133 15.82 -3.79 13.42
N ILE A 134 15.99 -3.38 12.15
CA ILE A 134 14.88 -2.99 11.29
C ILE A 134 14.51 -4.24 10.47
N PRO A 135 13.31 -4.84 10.67
CA PRO A 135 12.96 -6.09 9.99
C PRO A 135 12.77 -5.89 8.49
N ASP A 136 13.28 -6.83 7.69
CA ASP A 136 12.94 -6.95 6.27
C ASP A 136 11.48 -7.42 6.14
N GLN A 137 10.60 -6.53 5.67
CA GLN A 137 9.16 -6.80 5.52
C GLN A 137 8.72 -6.59 4.07
N THR A 138 7.96 -7.55 3.55
CA THR A 138 7.40 -7.47 2.19
C THR A 138 6.31 -6.40 2.16
N ILE A 139 6.62 -5.24 1.58
CA ILE A 139 5.69 -4.11 1.49
C ILE A 139 4.42 -4.53 0.75
N ARG A 140 3.27 -4.33 1.41
CA ARG A 140 1.93 -4.66 0.93
C ARG A 140 0.96 -3.62 1.48
N GLU A 141 -0.08 -3.27 0.72
CA GLU A 141 -1.17 -2.44 1.25
C GLU A 141 -2.15 -3.25 2.09
N SER A 142 -2.31 -4.54 1.78
CA SER A 142 -3.26 -5.43 2.44
C SER A 142 -2.96 -6.91 2.17
N PHE A 143 -3.59 -7.78 2.96
CA PHE A 143 -3.54 -9.24 2.78
C PHE A 143 -4.85 -9.93 3.24
N THR A 144 -5.07 -11.14 2.74
CA THR A 144 -6.28 -11.97 2.93
C THR A 144 -5.99 -13.27 3.69
N TYR A 145 -7.01 -14.07 4.03
CA TYR A 145 -6.79 -15.42 4.59
C TYR A 145 -5.89 -16.30 3.70
N PRO A 146 -6.10 -16.41 2.36
CA PRO A 146 -5.16 -17.09 1.46
C PRO A 146 -3.73 -16.56 1.50
N ASP A 147 -3.50 -15.24 1.58
CA ASP A 147 -2.14 -14.69 1.71
C ASP A 147 -1.48 -15.15 3.01
N PHE A 148 -2.21 -15.13 4.13
CA PHE A 148 -1.72 -15.56 5.43
C PHE A 148 -1.41 -17.06 5.46
N LEU A 149 -2.36 -17.89 5.02
CA LEU A 149 -2.23 -19.36 4.89
C LEU A 149 -1.08 -19.80 3.97
N THR A 150 -0.67 -18.95 3.01
CA THR A 150 0.45 -19.24 2.10
C THR A 150 1.76 -18.54 2.47
N GLN A 151 1.87 -17.98 3.70
CA GLN A 151 3.00 -17.17 4.19
C GLN A 151 3.35 -15.95 3.31
N ASN A 152 2.44 -15.56 2.43
CA ASN A 152 2.61 -14.45 1.49
C ASN A 152 2.37 -13.08 2.14
N ALA A 153 1.62 -13.03 3.24
CA ALA A 153 1.26 -11.80 3.97
C ALA A 153 2.45 -11.02 4.58
N GLY A 154 3.55 -11.72 4.92
CA GLY A 154 4.59 -11.20 5.82
C GLY A 154 4.27 -11.44 7.30
N TYR A 155 5.16 -10.99 8.19
CA TYR A 155 4.95 -11.04 9.64
C TYR A 155 4.91 -9.61 10.21
N TYR A 156 3.89 -9.33 11.02
CA TYR A 156 3.71 -8.08 11.75
C TYR A 156 3.61 -8.39 13.24
N HIS A 157 4.29 -7.60 14.08
CA HIS A 157 4.34 -7.85 15.52
C HIS A 157 3.01 -7.47 16.22
N THR A 158 2.66 -8.08 17.36
CA THR A 158 1.31 -7.87 17.93
C THR A 158 1.00 -6.41 18.27
N SER A 159 2.01 -5.61 18.65
CA SER A 159 1.86 -4.18 18.98
C SER A 159 1.38 -3.34 17.80
N THR A 160 1.54 -3.81 16.56
CA THR A 160 1.14 -3.08 15.35
C THR A 160 -0.35 -3.22 15.04
N TYR A 161 -1.00 -4.29 15.46
CA TYR A 161 -2.38 -4.59 15.06
C TYR A 161 -3.43 -3.80 15.85
N MET A 162 -4.51 -3.45 15.16
CA MET A 162 -5.81 -3.12 15.73
C MET A 162 -6.88 -3.89 14.92
N TYR A 163 -7.81 -4.53 15.61
CA TYR A 163 -8.86 -5.38 15.06
C TYR A 163 -10.23 -4.74 15.29
N ARG A 164 -11.22 -4.97 14.40
CA ARG A 164 -12.63 -4.74 14.76
C ARG A 164 -13.01 -5.73 15.88
N ASN A 165 -13.72 -5.28 16.90
CA ASN A 165 -14.20 -6.15 17.97
C ASN A 165 -15.43 -6.93 17.49
N LEU A 166 -15.17 -8.01 16.78
CA LEU A 166 -16.19 -8.92 16.23
C LEU A 166 -16.73 -9.90 17.28
N TYR A 167 -16.09 -9.98 18.46
CA TYR A 167 -16.42 -10.95 19.50
C TYR A 167 -17.39 -10.38 20.53
N ARG A 168 -17.23 -9.10 20.93
CA ARG A 168 -18.11 -8.38 21.88
C ARG A 168 -18.41 -9.17 23.16
N GLY A 169 -17.39 -9.84 23.70
CA GLY A 169 -17.48 -10.75 24.86
C GLY A 169 -17.43 -12.24 24.51
N HIS A 170 -17.89 -12.63 23.32
CA HIS A 170 -18.07 -14.02 22.87
C HIS A 170 -16.80 -14.58 22.23
N VAL A 171 -15.73 -14.58 23.03
CA VAL A 171 -14.39 -14.97 22.59
C VAL A 171 -14.33 -16.49 22.33
N PRO A 172 -13.92 -16.94 21.14
CA PRO A 172 -13.76 -18.36 20.84
C PRO A 172 -12.82 -19.04 21.85
N LEU A 173 -13.27 -20.17 22.41
CA LEU A 173 -12.50 -20.96 23.40
C LEU A 173 -11.11 -21.40 22.90
N HIS A 174 -10.87 -21.41 21.58
CA HIS A 174 -9.55 -21.63 21.02
C HIS A 174 -8.51 -20.62 21.52
N PHE A 175 -8.86 -19.34 21.72
CA PHE A 175 -7.94 -18.32 22.26
C PHE A 175 -7.52 -18.56 23.70
N ARG A 176 -8.26 -19.40 24.44
CA ARG A 176 -7.90 -19.85 25.79
C ARG A 176 -6.76 -20.89 25.79
N SER A 177 -6.48 -21.52 24.64
CA SER A 177 -5.45 -22.54 24.50
C SER A 177 -4.07 -21.91 24.32
N ASP A 178 -3.08 -22.41 25.07
CA ASP A 178 -1.68 -22.00 24.92
C ASP A 178 -1.14 -22.23 23.49
N VAL A 179 -1.68 -23.22 22.77
CA VAL A 179 -1.35 -23.51 21.36
C VAL A 179 -1.72 -22.33 20.43
N PHE A 180 -2.79 -21.61 20.74
CA PHE A 180 -3.36 -20.54 19.89
C PHE A 180 -3.18 -19.14 20.47
N ARG A 181 -2.05 -18.88 21.12
CA ARG A 181 -1.67 -17.53 21.59
C ARG A 181 -0.98 -16.69 20.51
N GLY A 182 -0.75 -15.41 20.80
CA GLY A 182 0.02 -14.49 19.95
C GLY A 182 -0.72 -13.91 18.73
N ASP A 183 -0.03 -13.03 18.00
CA ASP A 183 -0.53 -12.32 16.81
C ASP A 183 -1.08 -13.25 15.71
N SER A 184 -0.38 -14.34 15.45
CA SER A 184 -0.61 -15.19 14.28
C SER A 184 -1.90 -15.99 14.45
N SER A 185 -2.21 -16.39 15.68
CA SER A 185 -3.48 -17.01 16.04
C SER A 185 -4.63 -16.01 15.94
N ARG A 186 -4.47 -14.79 16.45
CA ARG A 186 -5.46 -13.69 16.36
C ARG A 186 -5.79 -13.34 14.91
N THR A 187 -4.77 -13.15 14.09
CA THR A 187 -4.89 -12.81 12.67
C THR A 187 -5.47 -13.97 11.86
N PHE A 188 -5.04 -15.21 12.11
CA PHE A 188 -5.63 -16.41 11.52
C PHE A 188 -7.13 -16.49 11.77
N PHE A 189 -7.55 -16.54 13.04
CA PHE A 189 -8.97 -16.70 13.38
C PHE A 189 -9.81 -15.53 12.87
N THR A 190 -9.33 -14.29 12.98
CA THR A 190 -10.04 -13.11 12.45
C THR A 190 -10.26 -13.23 10.94
N LEU A 191 -9.23 -13.59 10.17
CA LEU A 191 -9.34 -13.71 8.71
C LEU A 191 -10.19 -14.91 8.28
N MET A 192 -10.06 -16.06 8.95
CA MET A 192 -10.85 -17.27 8.66
C MET A 192 -12.34 -17.07 9.00
N TYR A 193 -12.66 -16.43 10.13
CA TYR A 193 -14.06 -16.21 10.55
C TYR A 193 -14.76 -15.06 9.82
N THR A 194 -14.08 -14.28 8.98
CA THR A 194 -14.69 -13.12 8.29
C THR A 194 -14.55 -13.13 6.77
N GLY A 195 -13.55 -13.80 6.21
CA GLY A 195 -13.18 -13.63 4.79
C GLY A 195 -12.70 -12.21 4.41
N LYS A 196 -12.64 -11.28 5.36
CA LYS A 196 -12.24 -9.88 5.17
C LYS A 196 -10.72 -9.75 5.03
N LYS A 197 -10.24 -8.51 4.87
CA LYS A 197 -8.83 -8.16 4.68
C LYS A 197 -8.17 -7.67 5.97
N VAL A 198 -6.84 -7.65 6.00
CA VAL A 198 -6.04 -6.74 6.86
C VAL A 198 -5.49 -5.60 6.01
N LYS A 199 -5.56 -4.34 6.48
CA LYS A 199 -4.87 -3.18 5.88
C LYS A 199 -3.51 -3.03 6.53
N VAL A 200 -2.48 -2.69 5.76
CA VAL A 200 -1.19 -2.23 6.28
C VAL A 200 -1.09 -0.71 6.07
N LEU A 201 -0.67 0.02 7.09
CA LEU A 201 -0.41 1.45 7.05
C LEU A 201 1.11 1.71 7.01
N ASN A 202 1.53 2.65 6.18
CA ASN A 202 2.93 2.83 5.80
C ASN A 202 3.76 3.67 6.80
N PHE A 203 3.79 3.25 8.07
CA PHE A 203 4.57 3.93 9.11
C PHE A 203 5.12 2.94 10.14
N VAL A 204 6.21 3.32 10.82
CA VAL A 204 6.74 2.63 11.99
C VAL A 204 6.09 3.22 13.24
N GLY A 205 5.29 2.42 13.94
CA GLY A 205 4.47 2.91 15.07
C GLY A 205 4.73 2.24 16.42
N SER A 206 5.53 1.19 16.47
CA SER A 206 5.87 0.47 17.69
C SER A 206 7.25 -0.18 17.65
N ALA A 207 7.76 -0.50 18.84
CA ALA A 207 8.87 -1.40 19.03
C ALA A 207 8.37 -2.81 19.42
N TYR A 208 9.17 -3.81 19.05
CA TYR A 208 9.14 -5.16 19.63
C TYR A 208 10.43 -5.36 20.43
N VAL A 209 10.31 -5.69 21.71
CA VAL A 209 11.44 -5.73 22.66
C VAL A 209 12.01 -7.14 22.75
N PHE A 210 13.00 -7.43 21.90
CA PHE A 210 13.69 -8.72 21.88
C PHE A 210 14.79 -8.80 22.95
N THR A 211 14.39 -8.75 24.22
CA THR A 211 15.27 -9.18 25.32
C THR A 211 15.28 -10.70 25.40
N TYR A 212 16.42 -11.32 25.69
CA TYR A 212 16.59 -12.79 25.79
C TYR A 212 15.83 -13.45 26.98
N ASN A 213 14.99 -12.68 27.67
CA ASN A 213 14.18 -13.10 28.82
C ASN A 213 12.68 -13.27 28.46
N GLY A 214 12.21 -12.60 27.40
CA GLY A 214 10.82 -12.63 26.96
C GLY A 214 10.33 -14.03 26.53
N ILE A 215 9.01 -14.22 26.49
CA ILE A 215 8.39 -15.56 26.40
C ILE A 215 8.82 -16.34 25.12
N TRP A 216 9.01 -15.65 23.99
CA TRP A 216 9.47 -16.26 22.73
C TRP A 216 10.99 -16.20 22.57
N SER A 217 11.59 -15.05 22.89
CA SER A 217 13.02 -14.75 22.73
C SER A 217 13.93 -15.56 23.66
N SER A 218 13.45 -15.95 24.84
CA SER A 218 14.17 -16.83 25.76
C SER A 218 14.27 -18.28 25.29
N MET A 219 13.40 -18.72 24.37
CA MET A 219 13.40 -20.09 23.86
C MET A 219 14.61 -20.34 22.93
N SER A 220 15.18 -21.55 23.02
CA SER A 220 16.11 -22.01 21.99
C SER A 220 15.42 -22.08 20.62
N GLN A 221 16.20 -21.96 19.55
CA GLN A 221 15.68 -22.02 18.18
C GLN A 221 14.84 -23.28 17.96
N LYS A 222 15.32 -24.44 18.41
CA LYS A 222 14.61 -25.72 18.35
C LYS A 222 13.28 -25.76 19.14
N LYS A 223 13.17 -25.01 20.24
CA LYS A 223 11.90 -24.81 20.98
C LYS A 223 10.95 -23.86 20.25
N GLN A 224 11.45 -22.80 19.62
CA GLN A 224 10.65 -21.92 18.74
C GLN A 224 10.05 -22.73 17.56
N TYR A 225 10.88 -23.54 16.88
CA TYR A 225 10.42 -24.46 15.84
C TYR A 225 9.36 -25.47 16.35
N HIS A 226 9.60 -26.10 17.50
CA HIS A 226 8.62 -27.01 18.12
C HIS A 226 7.28 -26.32 18.38
N ARG A 227 7.30 -25.10 18.91
CA ARG A 227 6.09 -24.35 19.22
C ARG A 227 5.31 -23.96 17.96
N GLN A 228 6.02 -23.58 16.89
CA GLN A 228 5.39 -23.31 15.59
C GLN A 228 4.74 -24.57 14.99
N LEU A 229 5.36 -25.74 15.18
CA LEU A 229 4.77 -27.02 14.78
C LEU A 229 3.52 -27.38 15.59
N LEU A 230 3.52 -27.17 16.91
CA LEU A 230 2.31 -27.35 17.74
C LEU A 230 1.15 -26.47 17.26
N PHE A 231 1.41 -25.20 16.95
CA PHE A 231 0.43 -24.29 16.35
C PHE A 231 -0.08 -24.81 14.99
N LEU A 232 0.81 -25.23 14.10
CA LEU A 232 0.44 -25.75 12.77
C LEU A 232 -0.35 -27.06 12.84
N HIS A 233 -0.03 -27.97 13.76
CA HIS A 233 -0.83 -29.18 13.99
C HIS A 233 -2.23 -28.84 14.51
N GLY A 234 -2.33 -27.99 15.54
CA GLY A 234 -3.63 -27.52 16.04
C GLY A 234 -4.46 -26.80 14.95
N TRP A 235 -3.82 -26.01 14.09
CA TRP A 235 -4.47 -25.38 12.94
C TRP A 235 -4.98 -26.43 11.94
N ASN A 236 -4.16 -27.44 11.59
CA ASN A 236 -4.54 -28.56 10.71
C ASN A 236 -5.72 -29.39 11.25
N ASP A 237 -5.88 -29.47 12.57
CA ASP A 237 -6.99 -30.16 13.23
C ASP A 237 -8.29 -29.34 13.21
N ILE A 238 -8.20 -28.00 13.21
CA ILE A 238 -9.35 -27.08 13.11
C ILE A 238 -9.87 -26.96 11.67
N VAL A 239 -8.98 -26.81 10.69
CA VAL A 239 -9.40 -26.67 9.28
C VAL A 239 -9.99 -27.98 8.73
N ARG A 240 -10.75 -27.86 7.65
CA ARG A 240 -11.45 -29.01 7.05
C ARG A 240 -11.28 -29.12 5.55
N SER A 241 -10.97 -28.02 4.83
CA SER A 241 -10.71 -28.11 3.40
C SER A 241 -9.44 -28.90 3.11
N SER A 242 -9.46 -29.74 2.08
CA SER A 242 -8.28 -30.45 1.59
C SER A 242 -7.21 -29.48 1.08
N PHE A 243 -7.60 -28.29 0.58
CA PHE A 243 -6.65 -27.23 0.24
C PHE A 243 -5.89 -26.73 1.48
N GLU A 244 -6.62 -26.39 2.55
CA GLU A 244 -6.04 -25.87 3.78
C GLU A 244 -5.09 -26.89 4.41
N LYS A 245 -5.51 -28.14 4.56
CA LYS A 245 -4.67 -29.21 5.10
C LYS A 245 -3.43 -29.44 4.24
N ASN A 246 -3.54 -29.43 2.91
CA ASN A 246 -2.37 -29.53 2.03
C ASN A 246 -1.40 -28.33 2.17
N LYS A 247 -1.89 -27.12 2.45
CA LYS A 247 -1.05 -25.94 2.69
C LYS A 247 -0.40 -25.95 4.08
N ILE A 248 -1.13 -26.36 5.12
CA ILE A 248 -0.60 -26.46 6.47
C ILE A 248 0.39 -27.62 6.56
N GLN A 249 0.12 -28.77 5.94
CA GLN A 249 1.07 -29.89 5.86
C GLN A 249 2.37 -29.46 5.17
N ALA A 250 2.30 -28.75 4.04
CA ALA A 250 3.50 -28.22 3.38
C ALA A 250 4.30 -27.23 4.26
N GLN A 251 3.64 -26.54 5.20
CA GLN A 251 4.33 -25.77 6.24
C GLN A 251 4.91 -26.68 7.34
N ILE A 252 4.16 -27.66 7.85
CA ILE A 252 4.64 -28.65 8.83
C ILE A 252 5.91 -29.35 8.32
N ASP A 253 5.94 -29.79 7.07
CA ASP A 253 7.11 -30.42 6.44
C ASP A 253 8.33 -29.47 6.43
N TRP A 254 8.10 -28.18 6.14
CA TRP A 254 9.15 -27.15 6.12
C TRP A 254 9.67 -26.83 7.53
N TRP A 255 8.77 -26.63 8.49
CA TRP A 255 9.11 -26.32 9.88
C TRP A 255 9.73 -27.54 10.59
N THR A 256 9.33 -28.78 10.27
CA THR A 256 9.96 -30.02 10.78
C THR A 256 11.41 -30.10 10.32
N LYS A 257 11.66 -29.95 9.00
CA LYS A 257 13.01 -29.90 8.46
C LYS A 257 13.85 -28.75 9.02
N GLY A 258 13.21 -27.63 9.35
CA GLY A 258 13.85 -26.52 10.06
C GLY A 258 14.23 -26.89 11.50
N GLN A 259 13.38 -27.62 12.21
CA GLN A 259 13.64 -28.12 13.56
C GLN A 259 14.81 -29.11 13.60
N ASP A 260 14.90 -30.02 12.62
CA ASP A 260 16.01 -30.96 12.45
C ASP A 260 17.37 -30.26 12.24
N GLN A 261 17.35 -29.00 11.79
CA GLN A 261 18.52 -28.17 11.51
C GLN A 261 18.74 -27.06 12.54
N ALA A 262 17.85 -26.93 13.53
CA ALA A 262 17.89 -25.87 14.53
C ALA A 262 18.86 -26.21 15.68
N THR A 263 19.59 -25.21 16.17
CA THR A 263 20.42 -25.36 17.37
C THR A 263 19.58 -25.26 18.64
N ASP A 264 20.14 -25.74 19.75
CA ASP A 264 19.59 -25.52 21.09
C ASP A 264 20.05 -24.16 21.71
N GLU A 265 20.63 -23.28 20.88
CA GLU A 265 20.98 -21.89 21.23
C GLU A 265 19.77 -20.95 21.04
N GLN A 266 19.83 -19.76 21.64
CA GLN A 266 18.84 -18.70 21.41
C GLN A 266 19.06 -18.03 20.05
N ARG A 267 17.97 -17.54 19.43
CA ARG A 267 18.04 -16.86 18.13
C ARG A 267 18.62 -15.45 18.28
N SER A 268 19.71 -15.17 17.57
CA SER A 268 20.25 -13.83 17.40
C SER A 268 19.65 -13.11 16.17
N TYR A 269 19.76 -11.78 16.16
CA TYR A 269 19.38 -10.91 15.06
C TYR A 269 20.57 -10.00 14.70
N VAL A 270 20.69 -9.64 13.41
CA VAL A 270 21.70 -8.67 12.97
C VAL A 270 21.27 -7.28 13.41
N SER A 271 22.09 -6.60 14.21
CA SER A 271 21.77 -5.31 14.79
C SER A 271 22.69 -4.18 14.29
N VAL A 272 22.28 -2.95 14.58
CA VAL A 272 23.06 -1.72 14.42
C VAL A 272 22.77 -0.78 15.59
N SER A 273 23.66 0.17 15.85
CA SER A 273 23.31 1.32 16.70
C SER A 273 22.28 2.21 16.01
N ILE A 274 21.64 3.08 16.78
CA ILE A 274 20.64 4.03 16.28
C ILE A 274 21.25 4.99 15.26
N GLU A 275 22.49 5.43 15.47
CA GLU A 275 23.21 6.36 14.60
C GLU A 275 23.58 5.70 13.27
N GLU A 276 24.04 4.44 13.28
CA GLU A 276 24.31 3.69 12.04
C GLU A 276 23.01 3.38 11.26
N ALA A 277 21.86 3.27 11.93
CA ALA A 277 20.56 3.23 11.25
C ALA A 277 20.23 4.59 10.59
N LEU A 278 20.39 5.71 11.31
CA LEU A 278 20.13 7.06 10.78
C LEU A 278 21.05 7.43 9.62
N ARG A 279 22.34 7.06 9.67
CA ARG A 279 23.33 7.21 8.58
C ARG A 279 22.90 6.46 7.32
N ARG A 280 22.37 5.23 7.47
CA ARG A 280 21.86 4.45 6.34
C ARG A 280 20.63 5.10 5.70
N LEU A 281 19.76 5.70 6.52
CA LEU A 281 18.58 6.42 6.04
C LEU A 281 18.96 7.74 5.33
N GLU A 282 19.90 8.52 5.86
CA GLU A 282 20.45 9.74 5.23
C GLU A 282 20.93 9.43 3.79
N ARG A 283 21.71 8.35 3.64
CA ARG A 283 22.22 7.90 2.34
C ARG A 283 21.12 7.55 1.33
N GLN A 284 19.98 7.02 1.76
CA GLN A 284 18.84 6.75 0.87
C GLN A 284 18.10 8.05 0.52
N CYS A 285 17.90 8.94 1.49
CA CYS A 285 17.26 10.23 1.28
C CYS A 285 18.00 11.08 0.23
N GLY A 286 19.34 11.09 0.27
CA GLY A 286 20.18 11.73 -0.75
C GLY A 286 20.11 11.12 -2.15
N ILE A 287 19.62 9.88 -2.29
CA ILE A 287 19.35 9.27 -3.61
C ILE A 287 18.04 9.81 -4.17
N TYR A 288 16.97 9.86 -3.36
CA TYR A 288 15.66 10.37 -3.76
C TYR A 288 15.72 11.88 -4.09
N ALA A 289 16.51 12.66 -3.34
CA ALA A 289 16.59 14.11 -3.50
C ALA A 289 17.23 14.61 -4.81
N PHE A 290 18.08 13.81 -5.47
CA PHE A 290 19.01 14.34 -6.49
C PHE A 290 19.13 13.55 -7.82
N ARG A 291 18.53 12.36 -7.96
CA ARG A 291 18.76 11.52 -9.17
C ARG A 291 17.75 11.69 -10.30
N GLU A 292 16.48 11.98 -10.01
CA GLU A 292 15.40 11.92 -11.01
C GLU A 292 14.74 13.29 -11.21
N LYS A 293 15.02 13.97 -12.34
CA LYS A 293 14.57 15.36 -12.57
C LYS A 293 13.04 15.53 -12.43
N ASP A 294 12.25 14.60 -12.96
CA ASP A 294 10.78 14.71 -12.95
C ASP A 294 10.20 14.59 -11.54
N PHE A 295 10.84 13.80 -10.68
CA PHE A 295 10.51 13.66 -9.25
C PHE A 295 10.99 14.86 -8.43
N ILE A 296 12.06 15.53 -8.87
CA ILE A 296 12.63 16.70 -8.18
C ILE A 296 11.84 17.98 -8.47
N LEU A 297 11.19 18.13 -9.63
CA LEU A 297 10.65 19.43 -10.06
C LEU A 297 9.12 19.55 -10.14
N ASN A 298 8.38 18.45 -10.29
CA ASN A 298 6.96 18.54 -10.69
C ASN A 298 5.94 18.49 -9.52
N ALA A 299 6.28 17.90 -8.38
CA ALA A 299 5.32 17.64 -7.29
C ALA A 299 5.95 17.75 -5.87
N LEU A 300 5.27 17.20 -4.87
CA LEU A 300 5.69 17.14 -3.47
C LEU A 300 5.72 15.68 -3.02
N TYR A 301 6.83 15.26 -2.41
CA TYR A 301 7.09 13.88 -2.01
C TYR A 301 7.73 13.82 -0.62
N TYR A 302 7.33 12.82 0.16
CA TYR A 302 7.85 12.49 1.49
C TYR A 302 7.71 10.99 1.72
N SER A 303 8.25 10.46 2.83
CA SER A 303 8.04 9.07 3.22
C SER A 303 7.66 8.97 4.69
N GLU A 304 6.40 8.61 4.95
CA GLU A 304 5.92 8.38 6.31
C GLU A 304 6.68 7.26 7.01
N PHE A 305 7.13 6.24 6.26
CA PHE A 305 7.98 5.19 6.79
C PHE A 305 9.32 5.74 7.28
N ILE A 306 10.03 6.55 6.48
CA ILE A 306 11.32 7.14 6.88
C ILE A 306 11.13 8.09 8.07
N ASP A 307 10.15 8.98 8.01
CA ASP A 307 9.96 10.04 9.01
C ASP A 307 9.53 9.46 10.36
N SER A 308 8.62 8.46 10.36
CA SER A 308 8.20 7.76 11.58
C SER A 308 9.26 6.78 12.10
N LEU A 309 10.11 6.21 11.23
CA LEU A 309 11.28 5.42 11.64
C LEU A 309 12.33 6.30 12.31
N CYS A 310 12.62 7.49 11.77
CA CYS A 310 13.53 8.45 12.40
C CYS A 310 12.97 8.95 13.75
N ALA A 311 11.68 9.29 13.81
CA ALA A 311 11.01 9.64 15.06
C ALA A 311 11.07 8.49 16.09
N THR A 312 10.82 7.25 15.65
CA THR A 312 10.94 6.04 16.47
C THR A 312 12.36 5.84 16.99
N LEU A 313 13.38 5.97 16.13
CA LEU A 313 14.79 5.85 16.49
C LEU A 313 15.20 6.88 17.56
N GLY A 314 14.77 8.13 17.43
CA GLY A 314 15.02 9.17 18.44
C GLY A 314 14.27 8.94 19.76
N TYR A 315 13.08 8.33 19.72
CA TYR A 315 12.31 7.95 20.90
C TYR A 315 12.98 6.78 21.65
N ILE A 316 13.44 5.75 20.93
CA ILE A 316 14.19 4.63 21.51
C ILE A 316 15.50 5.12 22.12
N TYR A 317 16.21 6.04 21.47
CA TYR A 317 17.41 6.66 22.04
C TYR A 317 17.12 7.28 23.42
N ARG A 318 16.04 8.06 23.54
CA ARG A 318 15.61 8.70 24.81
C ARG A 318 15.19 7.72 25.91
N LEU A 319 14.73 6.52 25.56
CA LEU A 319 14.42 5.48 26.54
C LEU A 319 15.68 4.89 27.20
N TYR A 320 16.81 4.87 26.48
CA TYR A 320 18.12 4.47 27.02
C TYR A 320 18.92 5.62 27.65
N HIS A 321 18.55 6.86 27.32
CA HIS A 321 19.20 8.09 27.80
C HIS A 321 18.16 9.04 28.41
N PRO A 322 17.49 8.67 29.53
CA PRO A 322 16.41 9.44 30.13
C PRO A 322 16.81 10.87 30.54
N GLU A 323 18.10 11.12 30.80
CA GLU A 323 18.69 12.44 31.01
C GLU A 323 18.59 13.37 29.79
N THR A 324 18.33 12.84 28.61
CA THR A 324 18.06 13.62 27.38
C THR A 324 16.57 13.92 27.16
N VAL A 325 15.67 13.50 28.05
CA VAL A 325 14.24 13.83 27.96
C VAL A 325 13.99 15.27 28.45
N GLN A 326 13.43 16.10 27.57
CA GLN A 326 13.03 17.46 27.91
C GLN A 326 11.79 17.45 28.82
N THR A 327 11.91 17.93 30.07
CA THR A 327 10.83 17.93 31.07
C THR A 327 10.19 19.31 31.34
N VAL A 328 10.92 20.40 31.11
CA VAL A 328 10.46 21.79 31.24
C VAL A 328 11.10 22.66 30.16
N ALA A 329 10.34 23.58 29.54
CA ALA A 329 10.84 24.49 28.49
C ALA A 329 11.14 25.91 29.03
N ASP A 330 12.14 26.57 28.44
CA ASP A 330 12.48 27.98 28.71
C ASP A 330 11.93 28.88 27.60
N VAL A 331 10.95 29.72 27.96
CA VAL A 331 10.26 30.66 27.04
C VAL A 331 11.18 31.75 26.48
N ASN A 332 12.35 31.97 27.07
CA ASN A 332 13.33 32.95 26.61
C ASN A 332 14.32 32.37 25.58
N LYS A 333 14.17 31.09 25.22
CA LYS A 333 15.10 30.36 24.35
C LYS A 333 14.43 29.79 23.11
N VAL A 334 15.04 30.04 21.96
CA VAL A 334 14.61 29.55 20.65
C VAL A 334 15.74 28.70 20.05
N ALA A 335 15.39 27.54 19.50
CA ALA A 335 16.30 26.76 18.67
C ALA A 335 16.01 26.97 17.18
N ILE A 336 17.06 26.95 16.37
CA ILE A 336 17.01 26.81 14.91
C ILE A 336 17.84 25.57 14.58
N VAL A 337 17.32 24.66 13.76
CA VAL A 337 18.00 23.42 13.36
C VAL A 337 18.16 23.41 11.85
N ALA A 338 19.41 23.29 11.39
CA ALA A 338 19.76 23.28 9.99
C ALA A 338 20.77 22.17 9.66
N CYS A 339 20.70 21.64 8.45
CA CYS A 339 21.65 20.62 7.99
C CYS A 339 23.01 21.22 7.58
N ALA A 340 23.01 22.45 7.05
CA ALA A 340 24.17 23.11 6.48
C ALA A 340 24.11 24.62 6.69
N LEU A 341 25.27 25.28 6.79
CA LEU A 341 25.40 26.74 6.80
C LEU A 341 26.34 27.17 5.67
N LYS A 342 25.75 27.66 4.58
CA LYS A 342 26.47 28.18 3.41
C LYS A 342 25.92 29.56 3.07
N PRO A 343 26.75 30.63 3.05
CA PRO A 343 26.25 31.98 2.87
C PRO A 343 25.85 32.25 1.41
N HIS A 344 26.49 31.55 0.48
CA HIS A 344 26.21 31.56 -0.96
C HIS A 344 25.40 30.33 -1.37
N GLY A 345 24.56 30.44 -2.41
CA GLY A 345 23.92 29.28 -3.05
C GLY A 345 22.50 28.88 -2.58
N GLY A 346 21.82 29.69 -1.77
CA GLY A 346 20.40 29.51 -1.45
C GLY A 346 19.82 30.46 -0.39
N GLY A 347 18.50 30.62 -0.36
CA GLY A 347 17.83 31.55 0.57
C GLY A 347 17.85 31.15 2.05
N ILE A 348 18.06 29.86 2.36
CA ILE A 348 17.95 29.32 3.73
C ILE A 348 18.89 30.03 4.72
N PHE A 349 20.14 30.34 4.34
CA PHE A 349 21.06 31.05 5.24
C PHE A 349 20.58 32.48 5.54
N ARG A 350 20.08 33.19 4.53
CA ARG A 350 19.50 34.54 4.69
C ARG A 350 18.27 34.49 5.60
N GLU A 351 17.45 33.46 5.49
CA GLU A 351 16.28 33.28 6.37
C GLU A 351 16.65 32.88 7.80
N ILE A 352 17.72 32.09 8.01
CA ILE A 352 18.28 31.82 9.34
C ILE A 352 18.76 33.14 9.97
N PHE A 353 19.51 33.96 9.22
CA PHE A 353 19.97 35.28 9.64
C PHE A 353 18.80 36.18 10.08
N GLU A 354 17.78 36.33 9.23
CA GLU A 354 16.61 37.15 9.50
C GLU A 354 15.72 36.57 10.63
N LEU A 355 15.73 35.25 10.83
CA LEU A 355 15.04 34.60 11.95
C LEU A 355 15.76 34.85 13.28
N ILE A 356 17.09 35.02 13.28
CA ILE A 356 17.85 35.46 14.47
C ILE A 356 17.52 36.93 14.77
N GLU A 357 17.46 37.80 13.75
CA GLU A 357 17.00 39.20 13.88
C GLU A 357 15.57 39.28 14.47
N MET A 358 14.64 38.45 13.98
CA MET A 358 13.26 38.38 14.51
C MET A 358 13.17 37.90 15.97
N ASN A 359 14.18 37.20 16.47
CA ASN A 359 14.21 36.69 17.84
C ASN A 359 15.28 37.41 18.69
N ALA A 360 15.65 38.65 18.34
CA ALA A 360 16.64 39.47 19.07
C ALA A 360 16.33 39.68 20.57
N GLY A 361 15.05 39.57 20.98
CA GLY A 361 14.62 39.61 22.38
C GLY A 361 14.74 38.29 23.14
N GLN A 362 15.24 37.22 22.51
CA GLN A 362 15.41 35.88 23.06
C GLN A 362 16.84 35.37 22.81
N GLN A 363 17.28 34.40 23.60
CA GLN A 363 18.53 33.69 23.33
C GLN A 363 18.30 32.63 22.25
N VAL A 364 19.00 32.77 21.12
CA VAL A 364 18.86 31.90 19.96
C VAL A 364 20.00 30.87 19.91
N TYR A 365 19.66 29.63 19.61
CA TYR A 365 20.60 28.51 19.50
C TYR A 365 20.52 27.88 18.11
N LEU A 366 21.59 27.98 17.32
CA LEU A 366 21.65 27.44 15.96
C LEU A 366 22.37 26.09 15.96
N PHE A 367 21.59 25.01 15.93
CA PHE A 367 22.08 23.64 15.82
C PHE A 367 22.38 23.30 14.35
N VAL A 368 23.60 22.83 14.08
CA VAL A 368 24.01 22.32 12.77
C VAL A 368 24.27 20.82 12.88
N THR A 369 23.49 20.01 12.16
CA THR A 369 23.56 18.54 12.24
C THR A 369 24.71 17.94 11.44
N ASN A 370 25.23 18.67 10.45
CA ASN A 370 26.34 18.21 9.60
C ASN A 370 27.52 19.22 9.57
N PRO A 371 28.58 19.03 10.38
CA PRO A 371 29.78 19.89 10.36
C PRO A 371 30.44 19.97 8.99
N ASP A 372 30.36 18.92 8.18
CA ASP A 372 30.99 18.84 6.85
C ASP A 372 30.35 19.79 5.81
N ASN A 373 29.35 20.57 6.22
CA ASN A 373 28.64 21.57 5.40
C ASN A 373 28.50 22.93 6.10
N VAL A 374 29.51 23.35 6.86
CA VAL A 374 29.62 24.70 7.44
C VAL A 374 30.79 25.45 6.80
N ASP A 375 30.50 26.58 6.16
CA ASP A 375 31.53 27.46 5.61
C ASP A 375 31.98 28.49 6.68
N ASP A 376 33.28 28.74 6.84
CA ASP A 376 33.81 29.66 7.87
C ASP A 376 33.23 31.09 7.75
N GLU A 377 32.95 31.54 6.53
CA GLU A 377 32.31 32.83 6.23
C GLU A 377 30.89 32.90 6.84
N ALA A 378 30.13 31.80 6.86
CA ALA A 378 28.82 31.78 7.53
C ALA A 378 28.93 31.95 9.04
N ILE A 379 29.97 31.37 9.67
CA ILE A 379 30.26 31.58 11.10
C ILE A 379 30.65 33.05 11.34
N GLN A 380 31.51 33.62 10.49
CA GLN A 380 31.94 35.01 10.60
C GLN A 380 30.77 36.00 10.47
N LEU A 381 29.90 35.82 9.47
CA LEU A 381 28.70 36.65 9.28
C LEU A 381 27.75 36.57 10.48
N LEU A 382 27.53 35.37 11.02
CA LEU A 382 26.67 35.17 12.20
C LEU A 382 27.28 35.65 13.53
N SER A 383 28.60 35.83 13.61
CA SER A 383 29.31 36.22 14.86
C SER A 383 28.91 37.59 15.41
N HIS A 384 28.25 38.43 14.60
CA HIS A 384 27.74 39.74 15.01
C HIS A 384 26.53 39.66 15.98
N PHE A 385 25.84 38.51 16.05
CA PHE A 385 24.65 38.35 16.90
C PHE A 385 25.02 38.01 18.35
N HIS A 386 24.97 39.00 19.24
CA HIS A 386 25.26 38.82 20.67
C HIS A 386 24.28 37.88 21.40
N ASN A 387 23.07 37.66 20.86
CA ASN A 387 22.06 36.73 21.38
C ASN A 387 22.11 35.33 20.76
N LEU A 388 23.12 35.02 19.92
CA LEU A 388 23.26 33.75 19.22
C LEU A 388 24.32 32.84 19.87
N GLN A 389 24.01 31.55 20.00
CA GLN A 389 25.01 30.50 20.19
C GLN A 389 24.89 29.45 19.08
N ILE A 390 25.98 29.24 18.33
CA ILE A 390 26.07 28.19 17.30
C ILE A 390 26.53 26.87 17.95
N ILE A 391 25.91 25.77 17.55
CA ILE A 391 26.13 24.42 18.08
C ILE A 391 26.32 23.47 16.90
N ILE A 392 27.59 23.18 16.59
CA ILE A 392 27.94 22.28 15.49
C ILE A 392 28.09 20.86 16.04
N ALA A 393 27.48 19.88 15.39
CA ALA A 393 27.59 18.48 15.79
C ALA A 393 29.01 17.90 15.55
N PRO A 394 29.46 16.89 16.32
CA PRO A 394 30.76 16.25 16.13
C PRO A 394 31.01 15.72 14.72
N ILE A 395 32.27 15.69 14.29
CA ILE A 395 32.68 15.13 13.00
C ILE A 395 32.31 13.64 12.95
N GLU A 396 32.55 12.89 14.03
CA GLU A 396 32.17 11.48 14.15
C GLU A 396 30.64 11.34 14.24
N PHE A 397 30.02 10.81 13.18
CA PHE A 397 28.55 10.69 13.08
C PHE A 397 27.94 9.90 14.24
N GLU A 398 28.64 8.87 14.74
CA GLU A 398 28.27 8.06 15.91
C GLU A 398 28.09 8.88 17.20
N LYS A 399 28.59 10.12 17.26
CA LYS A 399 28.43 11.05 18.39
C LYS A 399 27.41 12.16 18.14
N ARG A 400 26.88 12.29 16.92
CA ARG A 400 26.04 13.44 16.53
C ARG A 400 24.70 13.45 17.26
N LEU A 401 23.97 12.32 17.29
CA LEU A 401 22.68 12.25 17.97
C LEU A 401 22.81 12.50 19.48
N ASP A 402 23.75 11.81 20.13
CA ASP A 402 24.10 11.95 21.55
C ASP A 402 24.38 13.40 21.94
N TYR A 403 25.34 14.03 21.25
CA TYR A 403 25.70 15.41 21.51
C TYR A 403 24.52 16.36 21.29
N LEU A 404 23.78 16.21 20.18
CA LEU A 404 22.65 17.07 19.86
C LEU A 404 21.52 16.93 20.90
N GLN A 405 21.19 15.72 21.38
CA GLN A 405 20.18 15.50 22.42
C GLN A 405 20.61 16.07 23.78
N HIS A 406 21.87 15.88 24.18
CA HIS A 406 22.41 16.48 25.41
C HIS A 406 22.41 18.02 25.35
N GLN A 407 22.78 18.62 24.21
CA GLN A 407 22.67 20.08 24.04
C GLN A 407 21.22 20.54 24.06
N TRP A 408 20.31 19.81 23.39
CA TRP A 408 18.88 20.11 23.36
C TRP A 408 18.29 20.25 24.76
N THR A 409 18.56 19.28 25.63
CA THR A 409 17.97 19.21 26.97
C THR A 409 18.69 20.12 27.98
N ARG A 410 20.00 20.39 27.80
CA ARG A 410 20.73 21.43 28.53
C ARG A 410 20.19 22.84 28.27
N ILE A 411 19.80 23.12 27.02
CA ILE A 411 19.28 24.42 26.59
C ILE A 411 17.80 24.54 26.93
N SER A 412 17.05 23.51 26.57
CA SER A 412 15.61 23.36 26.71
C SER A 412 14.78 24.48 26.07
N PRO A 413 14.81 24.62 24.73
CA PRO A 413 14.07 25.66 24.03
C PRO A 413 12.55 25.46 24.15
N ALA A 414 11.79 26.55 24.27
CA ALA A 414 10.32 26.51 24.19
C ALA A 414 9.81 26.40 22.75
N ARG A 415 10.60 26.82 21.75
CA ARG A 415 10.28 26.69 20.33
C ARG A 415 11.51 26.31 19.52
N ALA A 416 11.32 25.43 18.54
CA ALA A 416 12.34 24.99 17.62
C ALA A 416 11.89 25.16 16.15
N TYR A 417 12.70 25.84 15.35
CA TYR A 417 12.50 26.03 13.92
C TYR A 417 13.40 25.05 13.13
N TYR A 418 12.81 24.02 12.54
CA TYR A 418 13.50 23.00 11.78
C TYR A 418 13.47 23.31 10.28
N TYR A 419 14.64 23.51 9.69
CA TYR A 419 14.83 23.47 8.24
C TYR A 419 15.01 22.00 7.82
N CYS A 420 13.90 21.29 7.66
CA CYS A 420 13.80 19.88 7.27
C CYS A 420 14.43 19.59 5.89
N SER A 421 15.77 19.49 5.88
CA SER A 421 16.56 19.20 4.70
C SER A 421 16.27 17.80 4.17
N HIS A 422 16.33 17.66 2.85
CA HIS A 422 16.07 16.47 2.04
C HIS A 422 16.90 15.21 2.39
N MET A 423 17.84 15.26 3.35
CA MET A 423 18.56 14.09 3.88
C MET A 423 18.62 14.01 5.42
N ASP A 424 18.14 15.00 6.17
CA ASP A 424 18.54 15.19 7.58
C ASP A 424 17.75 14.31 8.56
N THR A 425 18.16 13.05 8.63
CA THR A 425 17.62 12.04 9.54
C THR A 425 18.00 12.31 11.00
N LEU A 426 19.10 13.02 11.26
CA LEU A 426 19.51 13.43 12.61
C LEU A 426 18.56 14.50 13.17
N ALA A 427 18.27 15.55 12.40
CA ALA A 427 17.23 16.51 12.76
C ALA A 427 15.87 15.82 12.91
N THR A 428 15.52 14.91 12.00
CA THR A 428 14.25 14.18 12.05
C THR A 428 14.14 13.28 13.29
N ALA A 429 15.24 12.67 13.74
CA ALA A 429 15.26 11.91 15.01
C ALA A 429 15.24 12.83 16.24
N LEU A 430 15.82 14.04 16.16
CA LEU A 430 15.79 15.06 17.21
C LEU A 430 14.40 15.70 17.39
N ILE A 431 13.56 15.76 16.35
CA ILE A 431 12.15 16.16 16.45
C ILE A 431 11.38 15.11 17.27
N GLN A 432 11.20 15.43 18.54
CA GLN A 432 10.55 14.58 19.54
C GLN A 432 9.48 15.36 20.29
N GLN A 433 8.44 14.67 20.75
CA GLN A 433 7.42 15.25 21.61
C GLN A 433 8.01 15.68 22.97
N GLY A 434 7.46 16.74 23.54
CA GLY A 434 7.88 17.32 24.81
C GLY A 434 7.35 18.74 24.98
N PRO A 435 7.89 19.52 25.92
CA PRO A 435 7.54 20.93 26.13
C PRO A 435 7.95 21.87 25.00
N CYS A 436 8.89 21.50 24.12
CA CYS A 436 9.27 22.30 22.95
C CYS A 436 8.19 22.26 21.86
N GLN A 437 7.82 23.44 21.36
CA GLN A 437 6.99 23.62 20.17
C GLN A 437 7.85 23.41 18.90
N ASN A 438 7.65 22.28 18.24
CA ASN A 438 8.36 21.88 17.02
C ASN A 438 7.68 22.47 15.77
N VAL A 439 8.39 23.38 15.09
CA VAL A 439 7.92 24.11 13.90
C VAL A 439 8.82 23.78 12.71
N THR A 440 8.29 23.18 11.66
CA THR A 440 9.02 22.92 10.41
C THR A 440 8.82 24.06 9.43
N LEU A 441 9.93 24.66 8.96
CA LEU A 441 9.92 25.70 7.94
C LEU A 441 10.01 25.04 6.55
N PHE A 442 8.87 24.96 5.85
CA PHE A 442 8.78 24.35 4.53
C PHE A 442 8.98 25.37 3.40
N SER A 443 10.08 25.21 2.66
CA SER A 443 10.53 26.19 1.67
C SER A 443 11.54 25.59 0.69
N TYR A 444 11.16 24.51 0.01
CA TYR A 444 12.11 23.71 -0.79
C TYR A 444 11.88 23.79 -2.31
N ASP A 445 13.01 24.00 -2.97
CA ASP A 445 13.28 24.08 -4.41
C ASP A 445 13.34 22.71 -5.11
N HIS A 446 12.94 21.67 -4.40
CA HIS A 446 13.00 20.26 -4.77
C HIS A 446 11.73 19.52 -4.30
N GLY A 447 11.48 18.34 -4.88
CA GLY A 447 10.26 17.56 -4.66
C GLY A 447 10.28 16.71 -3.38
N PHE A 448 11.40 16.06 -3.06
CA PHE A 448 11.52 15.18 -1.89
C PHE A 448 11.97 15.91 -0.62
N ILE A 449 11.27 15.64 0.48
CA ILE A 449 11.47 16.30 1.78
C ILE A 449 11.52 15.22 2.86
N CYS A 450 12.61 15.20 3.65
CA CYS A 450 12.74 14.32 4.81
C CYS A 450 12.19 15.02 6.05
N GLY A 451 11.46 14.28 6.89
CA GLY A 451 10.93 14.74 8.16
C GLY A 451 9.61 15.51 8.14
N ILE A 452 9.09 15.95 6.98
CA ILE A 452 7.85 16.76 6.91
C ILE A 452 6.61 16.03 7.41
N SER A 453 6.59 14.69 7.36
CA SER A 453 5.52 13.85 7.91
C SER A 453 5.80 13.30 9.31
N ASN A 454 6.87 13.79 9.98
CA ASN A 454 7.21 13.37 11.33
C ASN A 454 6.02 13.65 12.29
N PRO A 455 5.53 12.62 13.02
CA PRO A 455 4.33 12.74 13.85
C PRO A 455 4.48 13.77 14.99
N ASN A 456 5.71 14.02 15.44
CA ASN A 456 6.06 14.92 16.54
C ASN A 456 6.13 16.42 16.16
N ILE A 457 5.91 16.78 14.88
CA ILE A 457 5.81 18.18 14.43
C ILE A 457 4.48 18.78 14.90
N ASN A 458 4.50 19.99 15.45
CA ASN A 458 3.27 20.73 15.75
C ASN A 458 2.76 21.49 14.53
N TYR A 459 3.64 22.23 13.84
CA TYR A 459 3.29 23.11 12.72
C TYR A 459 4.23 22.96 11.54
N ILE A 460 3.68 23.02 10.33
CA ILE A 460 4.41 23.11 9.05
C ILE A 460 4.11 24.49 8.47
N ILE A 461 5.10 25.37 8.43
CA ILE A 461 4.99 26.70 7.82
C ILE A 461 5.29 26.57 6.33
N ALA A 462 4.28 26.74 5.48
CA ALA A 462 4.41 26.79 4.04
C ALA A 462 4.37 28.24 3.56
N LYS A 463 5.37 28.64 2.75
CA LYS A 463 5.58 30.03 2.35
C LYS A 463 4.84 30.46 1.08
N ARG A 464 4.30 29.51 0.33
CA ARG A 464 3.62 29.73 -0.95
C ARG A 464 2.18 29.23 -0.89
N SER A 465 1.30 29.91 -1.62
CA SER A 465 -0.13 29.63 -1.68
C SER A 465 -0.39 28.22 -2.24
N VAL A 466 0.36 27.83 -3.28
CA VAL A 466 0.31 26.48 -3.87
C VAL A 466 0.81 25.40 -2.90
N ASP A 467 1.88 25.67 -2.15
CA ASP A 467 2.43 24.73 -1.17
C ASP A 467 1.44 24.51 0.00
N VAL A 468 0.69 25.56 0.41
CA VAL A 468 -0.38 25.45 1.41
C VAL A 468 -1.54 24.59 0.91
N GLU A 469 -1.99 24.76 -0.34
CA GLU A 469 -3.08 23.94 -0.90
C GLU A 469 -2.68 22.46 -0.97
N LEU A 470 -1.47 22.17 -1.46
CA LEU A 470 -0.95 20.81 -1.57
C LEU A 470 -0.79 20.14 -0.20
N LEU A 471 -0.21 20.83 0.78
CA LEU A 471 0.05 20.27 2.11
C LEU A 471 -1.23 20.13 2.97
N LYS A 472 -2.19 21.06 2.89
CA LYS A 472 -3.44 20.96 3.67
C LYS A 472 -4.26 19.72 3.32
N LYS A 473 -4.17 19.24 2.08
CA LYS A 473 -4.78 17.97 1.64
C LYS A 473 -4.12 16.70 2.25
N TYR A 474 -3.08 16.84 3.10
CA TYR A 474 -2.39 15.73 3.78
C TYR A 474 -2.25 15.95 5.30
N PHE A 475 -1.87 17.16 5.71
CA PHE A 475 -1.53 17.50 7.10
C PHE A 475 -2.50 18.50 7.76
N GLU A 476 -3.57 18.85 7.05
CA GLU A 476 -4.73 19.60 7.55
C GLU A 476 -4.35 20.84 8.38
N ASN A 477 -4.73 20.86 9.65
CA ASN A 477 -4.59 21.98 10.58
C ASN A 477 -3.15 22.23 11.03
N LYS A 478 -2.19 21.33 10.76
CA LYS A 478 -0.76 21.58 11.01
C LYS A 478 -0.18 22.63 10.05
N VAL A 479 -0.81 22.88 8.90
CA VAL A 479 -0.23 23.70 7.82
C VAL A 479 -0.62 25.18 7.97
N LEU A 480 0.38 26.00 8.28
CA LEU A 480 0.27 27.45 8.39
C LEU A 480 0.78 28.11 7.11
N TYR A 481 0.03 29.08 6.57
CA TYR A 481 0.57 29.99 5.57
C TYR A 481 1.33 31.12 6.28
N ILE A 482 2.64 31.19 6.07
CA ILE A 482 3.45 32.35 6.49
C ILE A 482 4.52 32.55 5.39
N PRO A 483 4.45 33.64 4.60
CA PRO A 483 5.39 33.89 3.50
C PRO A 483 6.81 34.14 4.01
N ALA A 484 7.80 34.10 3.11
CA ALA A 484 9.12 34.64 3.47
C ALA A 484 9.03 36.15 3.68
N TRP A 485 9.86 36.65 4.59
CA TRP A 485 9.95 38.04 4.99
C TRP A 485 11.25 38.66 4.45
N SER A 486 11.48 39.94 4.74
CA SER A 486 12.80 40.57 4.71
C SER A 486 12.86 41.61 5.83
N THR A 487 13.98 41.73 6.52
CA THR A 487 14.21 42.75 7.56
C THR A 487 14.57 44.12 6.99
N LYS A 488 14.74 44.24 5.66
CA LYS A 488 14.98 45.50 4.97
C LYS A 488 13.67 46.25 4.68
N ASN A 489 13.63 47.55 4.98
CA ASN A 489 12.46 48.40 4.74
C ASN A 489 12.43 48.96 3.31
N SER A 490 11.32 48.77 2.60
CA SER A 490 11.08 49.33 1.26
C SER A 490 11.07 50.86 1.22
N HIS A 491 10.85 51.53 2.37
CA HIS A 491 10.79 52.98 2.50
C HIS A 491 12.18 53.66 2.57
N SER A 492 13.26 52.94 2.84
CA SER A 492 14.64 53.48 2.83
C SER A 492 15.35 53.34 1.48
N MET A 493 14.64 52.92 0.43
CA MET A 493 15.19 52.68 -0.90
C MET A 493 15.04 53.89 -1.83
N ALA A 494 15.95 54.02 -2.81
CA ALA A 494 15.80 55.00 -3.88
C ALA A 494 14.53 54.71 -4.73
N PRO A 495 13.88 55.74 -5.29
CA PRO A 495 12.72 55.53 -6.15
C PRO A 495 13.13 54.86 -7.46
N TYR A 496 12.33 53.88 -7.91
CA TYR A 496 12.43 53.29 -9.24
C TYR A 496 12.18 54.35 -10.32
N SER A 497 12.96 54.30 -11.41
CA SER A 497 12.87 55.21 -12.55
C SER A 497 13.27 54.46 -13.83
N PRO A 498 12.32 54.08 -14.70
CA PRO A 498 12.61 53.37 -15.94
C PRO A 498 13.26 54.30 -16.98
N PHE A 499 14.05 53.73 -17.90
CA PHE A 499 14.77 54.42 -18.97
C PHE A 499 15.66 55.59 -18.49
N PHE A 500 16.19 55.49 -17.26
CA PHE A 500 17.00 56.54 -16.65
C PHE A 500 18.33 56.76 -17.41
N ASN A 501 18.37 57.80 -18.24
CA ASN A 501 19.48 58.16 -19.13
C ASN A 501 19.89 57.07 -20.15
N HIS A 502 18.96 56.19 -20.55
CA HIS A 502 19.18 55.17 -21.57
C HIS A 502 17.93 54.95 -22.44
N SER A 503 18.13 54.46 -23.67
CA SER A 503 17.08 54.34 -24.70
C SER A 503 16.73 52.89 -25.11
N SER A 504 17.49 51.91 -24.61
CA SER A 504 17.31 50.49 -24.90
C SER A 504 17.15 49.74 -23.58
N LEU A 505 16.23 48.77 -23.53
CA LEU A 505 15.79 48.10 -22.31
C LEU A 505 16.96 47.52 -21.49
N ILE A 506 17.01 47.82 -20.19
CA ILE A 506 17.92 47.16 -19.24
C ILE A 506 17.14 46.11 -18.45
N THR A 507 17.53 44.84 -18.59
CA THR A 507 16.91 43.72 -17.88
C THR A 507 17.87 43.08 -16.87
N CYS A 508 17.32 42.38 -15.88
CA CYS A 508 18.12 41.56 -14.96
C CYS A 508 17.43 40.23 -14.63
N SER A 509 18.20 39.24 -14.21
CA SER A 509 17.75 37.95 -13.67
C SER A 509 18.67 37.50 -12.53
N GLY A 510 18.28 36.49 -11.74
CA GLY A 510 19.16 35.90 -10.75
C GLY A 510 18.96 34.41 -10.48
N ALA A 511 20.04 33.63 -10.51
CA ALA A 511 20.02 32.18 -10.51
C ALA A 511 21.14 31.58 -9.62
N ALA A 512 20.86 31.38 -8.33
CA ALA A 512 21.82 30.80 -7.38
C ALA A 512 22.31 29.37 -7.75
N ARG A 513 21.60 28.65 -8.64
CA ARG A 513 21.97 27.32 -9.15
C ARG A 513 21.50 27.13 -10.60
N PHE A 514 22.37 27.45 -11.57
CA PHE A 514 22.04 27.48 -13.00
C PHE A 514 21.43 26.18 -13.57
N TYR A 515 21.81 25.00 -13.04
CA TYR A 515 21.32 23.69 -13.52
C TYR A 515 19.78 23.49 -13.41
N LYS A 516 19.08 24.37 -12.69
CA LYS A 516 17.61 24.38 -12.57
C LYS A 516 16.91 25.06 -13.74
N LEU A 517 17.60 25.97 -14.43
CA LEU A 517 17.04 26.76 -15.55
C LEU A 517 17.38 26.12 -16.91
N ASP A 518 18.41 25.27 -16.94
CA ASP A 518 18.94 24.65 -18.15
C ASP A 518 18.30 23.28 -18.47
N GLY A 519 18.11 23.03 -19.77
CA GLY A 519 17.45 21.81 -20.27
C GLY A 519 15.91 21.85 -20.26
N CYS A 520 15.30 23.04 -20.18
CA CYS A 520 13.91 23.26 -20.56
C CYS A 520 13.80 23.75 -22.02
N GLN A 521 12.58 23.93 -22.52
CA GLN A 521 12.29 24.53 -23.84
C GLN A 521 11.16 25.57 -23.70
N PRO A 522 11.35 26.84 -24.09
CA PRO A 522 12.61 27.45 -24.53
C PRO A 522 13.70 27.38 -23.45
N ALA A 523 14.98 27.41 -23.85
CA ALA A 523 16.06 27.37 -22.87
C ALA A 523 16.36 28.78 -22.32
N TYR A 524 16.74 28.86 -21.04
CA TYR A 524 16.86 30.13 -20.32
C TYR A 524 17.80 31.17 -20.98
N ILE A 525 19.00 30.76 -21.39
CA ILE A 525 20.00 31.67 -21.97
C ILE A 525 19.60 32.11 -23.38
N ASP A 526 19.09 31.17 -24.17
CA ASP A 526 18.72 31.38 -25.57
C ASP A 526 17.63 32.47 -25.67
N LEU A 527 16.59 32.39 -24.83
CA LEU A 527 15.52 33.39 -24.76
C LEU A 527 16.02 34.80 -24.39
N VAL A 528 17.03 34.90 -23.51
CA VAL A 528 17.65 36.17 -23.12
C VAL A 528 18.54 36.73 -24.24
N LEU A 529 19.23 35.86 -24.97
CA LEU A 529 20.08 36.26 -26.11
C LEU A 529 19.23 36.74 -27.30
N ASP A 530 18.11 36.08 -27.58
CA ASP A 530 17.14 36.50 -28.60
C ASP A 530 16.48 37.84 -28.23
N LEU A 531 16.14 38.05 -26.96
CA LEU A 531 15.67 39.35 -26.46
C LEU A 531 16.71 40.46 -26.67
N LEU A 532 18.00 40.21 -26.41
CA LEU A 532 19.08 41.18 -26.67
C LEU A 532 19.28 41.47 -28.17
N ASN A 533 19.11 40.45 -29.02
CA ASN A 533 19.20 40.57 -30.48
C ASN A 533 18.08 41.46 -31.06
N VAL A 534 16.89 41.43 -30.45
CA VAL A 534 15.74 42.28 -30.81
C VAL A 534 15.88 43.68 -30.19
N THR A 535 15.94 43.78 -28.87
CA THR A 535 15.88 45.06 -28.13
C THR A 535 17.16 45.92 -28.23
N ARG A 536 18.31 45.32 -28.56
CA ARG A 536 19.65 45.95 -28.49
C ARG A 536 19.94 46.60 -27.12
N GLY A 537 19.37 46.00 -26.07
CA GLY A 537 19.49 46.42 -24.67
C GLY A 537 20.70 45.82 -23.94
N VAL A 538 20.60 45.75 -22.61
CA VAL A 538 21.60 45.14 -21.71
C VAL A 538 20.90 44.16 -20.76
N HIS A 539 21.51 43.00 -20.51
CA HIS A 539 21.06 42.03 -19.52
C HIS A 539 22.11 41.83 -18.41
N TYR A 540 21.67 41.91 -17.16
CA TYR A 540 22.45 41.53 -15.98
C TYR A 540 22.04 40.15 -15.47
N HIS A 541 22.98 39.23 -15.31
CA HIS A 541 22.73 37.92 -14.71
C HIS A 541 23.44 37.77 -13.37
N LEU A 542 22.66 37.65 -12.30
CA LEU A 542 23.13 37.45 -10.93
C LEU A 542 23.27 35.96 -10.62
N GLY A 543 24.49 35.42 -10.58
CA GLY A 543 24.74 34.02 -10.26
C GLY A 543 25.91 33.38 -11.00
N PRO A 544 26.28 32.15 -10.62
CA PRO A 544 27.34 31.37 -11.28
C PRO A 544 26.87 30.79 -12.63
N LEU A 545 27.57 31.13 -13.72
CA LEU A 545 27.37 30.55 -15.05
C LEU A 545 28.43 29.48 -15.37
N PRO A 546 28.05 28.31 -15.91
CA PRO A 546 29.00 27.32 -16.43
C PRO A 546 29.89 27.91 -17.54
N GLU A 547 31.15 27.48 -17.60
CA GLU A 547 32.12 27.98 -18.58
C GLU A 547 31.69 27.76 -20.04
N GLU A 548 31.10 26.61 -20.34
CA GLU A 548 30.47 26.28 -21.62
C GLU A 548 29.41 27.32 -22.03
N LYS A 549 28.54 27.72 -21.09
CA LYS A 549 27.48 28.71 -21.34
C LYS A 549 28.07 30.11 -21.51
N ARG A 550 29.14 30.47 -20.80
CA ARG A 550 29.88 31.73 -21.02
C ARG A 550 30.53 31.78 -22.40
N ALA A 551 31.11 30.66 -22.86
CA ALA A 551 31.65 30.53 -24.21
C ALA A 551 30.55 30.61 -25.29
N TYR A 552 29.40 29.99 -25.06
CA TYR A 552 28.23 30.09 -25.94
C TYR A 552 27.71 31.53 -26.06
N ILE A 553 27.45 32.22 -24.93
CA ILE A 553 27.07 33.65 -24.90
C ILE A 553 28.06 34.50 -25.69
N SER A 554 29.37 34.36 -25.44
CA SER A 554 30.40 35.14 -26.14
C SER A 554 30.50 34.81 -27.64
N THR A 555 29.96 33.68 -28.09
CA THR A 555 29.90 33.29 -29.50
C THR A 555 28.66 33.90 -30.16
N TYR A 556 27.47 33.70 -29.57
CA TYR A 556 26.21 34.26 -30.05
C TYR A 556 26.29 35.79 -30.19
N LEU A 557 26.79 36.50 -29.18
CA LEU A 557 26.91 37.97 -29.21
C LEU A 557 27.78 38.44 -30.38
N LYS A 558 28.87 37.72 -30.67
CA LYS A 558 29.78 38.02 -31.78
C LYS A 558 29.12 37.78 -33.15
N GLU A 559 28.35 36.70 -33.29
CA GLU A 559 27.68 36.33 -34.54
C GLU A 559 26.52 37.28 -34.88
N HIS A 560 25.80 37.78 -33.87
CA HIS A 560 24.68 38.72 -34.02
C HIS A 560 25.07 40.21 -33.98
N ASN A 561 26.38 40.50 -34.02
CA ASN A 561 26.96 41.85 -33.93
C ASN A 561 26.46 42.66 -32.72
N LEU A 562 26.37 42.01 -31.56
CA LEU A 562 26.01 42.63 -30.28
C LEU A 562 27.27 43.05 -29.50
N PRO A 563 27.20 44.11 -28.68
CA PRO A 563 28.30 44.49 -27.77
C PRO A 563 28.66 43.35 -26.80
N LYS A 564 29.95 43.19 -26.48
CA LYS A 564 30.41 42.18 -25.52
C LYS A 564 29.83 42.36 -24.12
N ASP A 565 29.50 43.60 -23.76
CA ASP A 565 28.93 44.00 -22.48
C ASP A 565 27.40 44.12 -22.51
N ALA A 566 26.74 43.68 -23.60
CA ALA A 566 25.28 43.55 -23.65
C ALA A 566 24.76 42.42 -22.73
N PHE A 567 25.61 41.47 -22.35
CA PHE A 567 25.33 40.48 -21.30
C PHE A 567 26.40 40.61 -20.19
N ARG A 568 25.98 40.85 -18.95
CA ARG A 568 26.85 41.15 -17.81
C ARG A 568 26.60 40.15 -16.68
N GLN A 569 27.55 39.27 -16.40
CA GLN A 569 27.49 38.35 -15.25
C GLN A 569 28.00 39.07 -13.98
N THR A 570 27.39 38.80 -12.83
CA THR A 570 27.96 39.05 -11.50
C THR A 570 27.59 37.88 -10.61
N GLU A 571 28.57 37.21 -9.96
CA GLU A 571 28.28 35.92 -9.31
C GLU A 571 27.44 36.05 -8.04
N TRP A 572 27.68 37.08 -7.22
CA TRP A 572 26.93 37.37 -6.00
C TRP A 572 26.80 38.88 -5.77
N VAL A 573 25.70 39.31 -5.15
CA VAL A 573 25.47 40.67 -4.67
C VAL A 573 24.89 40.61 -3.25
N GLU A 574 25.36 41.48 -2.35
CA GLU A 574 24.91 41.57 -0.95
C GLU A 574 23.49 42.15 -0.82
N ASP A 575 23.09 42.98 -1.78
CA ASP A 575 21.78 43.59 -1.84
C ASP A 575 21.29 43.65 -3.29
N VAL A 576 20.40 42.72 -3.64
CA VAL A 576 19.77 42.66 -4.97
C VAL A 576 18.98 43.94 -5.23
N SER A 577 18.08 44.31 -4.31
CA SER A 577 17.19 45.46 -4.44
C SER A 577 17.97 46.77 -4.69
N SER A 578 19.04 46.99 -3.94
CA SER A 578 19.91 48.16 -4.09
C SER A 578 20.79 48.09 -5.34
N PHE A 579 21.30 46.90 -5.71
CA PHE A 579 22.06 46.71 -6.95
C PHE A 579 21.22 47.03 -8.20
N LEU A 580 19.99 46.51 -8.28
CA LEU A 580 19.11 46.70 -9.44
C LEU A 580 18.76 48.17 -9.66
N LEU A 581 18.47 48.91 -8.59
CA LEU A 581 18.22 50.36 -8.63
C LEU A 581 19.48 51.13 -9.08
N ALA A 582 20.67 50.73 -8.60
CA ALA A 582 21.94 51.35 -8.96
C ALA A 582 22.41 51.03 -10.39
N GLN A 583 21.96 49.91 -10.99
CA GLN A 583 22.18 49.60 -12.40
C GLN A 583 21.05 50.11 -13.32
N HIS A 584 20.04 50.80 -12.76
CA HIS A 584 18.87 51.32 -13.46
C HIS A 584 18.13 50.26 -14.30
N VAL A 585 17.91 49.08 -13.72
CA VAL A 585 17.18 47.98 -14.37
C VAL A 585 15.70 48.34 -14.55
N ASP A 586 15.21 48.26 -15.79
CA ASP A 586 13.79 48.48 -16.13
C ASP A 586 12.93 47.31 -15.67
N VAL A 587 13.31 46.08 -16.04
CA VAL A 587 12.50 44.86 -15.82
C VAL A 587 13.35 43.72 -15.27
N PHE A 588 12.83 43.06 -14.24
CA PHE A 588 13.37 41.80 -13.75
C PHE A 588 12.67 40.61 -14.41
N ILE A 589 13.47 39.72 -15.01
CA ILE A 589 13.05 38.45 -15.59
C ILE A 589 13.11 37.39 -14.49
N GLU A 590 11.94 36.93 -14.04
CA GLU A 590 11.83 35.86 -13.06
C GLU A 590 12.41 34.56 -13.64
N PRO A 591 13.26 33.83 -12.91
CA PRO A 591 13.83 32.57 -13.38
C PRO A 591 12.77 31.53 -13.74
N PHE A 592 13.01 30.81 -14.84
CA PHE A 592 12.14 29.75 -15.33
C PHE A 592 12.95 28.49 -15.68
N PRO A 593 12.37 27.28 -15.58
CA PRO A 593 10.99 26.98 -15.20
C PRO A 593 10.76 26.91 -13.67
N VAL A 594 11.77 27.25 -12.85
CA VAL A 594 11.70 27.22 -11.38
C VAL A 594 11.79 28.63 -10.81
N VAL A 595 10.71 29.08 -10.17
CA VAL A 595 10.61 30.41 -9.57
C VAL A 595 11.54 30.59 -8.36
N SER A 596 12.03 31.81 -8.15
CA SER A 596 12.97 32.21 -7.11
C SER A 596 12.28 33.08 -6.06
N TYR A 597 11.27 32.52 -5.39
CA TYR A 597 10.36 33.18 -4.45
C TYR A 597 10.96 34.34 -3.62
N LYS A 598 12.02 34.08 -2.83
CA LYS A 598 12.68 35.08 -1.95
C LYS A 598 13.30 36.24 -2.74
N LEU A 599 13.92 35.95 -3.88
CA LEU A 599 14.52 36.95 -4.78
C LEU A 599 13.45 37.85 -5.38
N SER A 600 12.36 37.24 -5.87
CA SER A 600 11.22 37.95 -6.44
C SER A 600 10.52 38.89 -5.46
N LEU A 601 10.44 38.51 -4.16
CA LEU A 601 9.98 39.40 -3.09
C LEU A 601 10.89 40.63 -2.91
N GLU A 602 12.21 40.46 -2.93
CA GLU A 602 13.18 41.56 -2.81
C GLU A 602 13.14 42.52 -4.03
N VAL A 603 12.82 41.99 -5.21
CA VAL A 603 12.57 42.78 -6.43
C VAL A 603 11.27 43.60 -6.32
N MET A 604 10.18 42.99 -5.82
CA MET A 604 8.93 43.73 -5.57
C MET A 604 9.08 44.79 -4.47
N ALA A 605 9.90 44.55 -3.43
CA ALA A 605 10.20 45.52 -2.38
C ALA A 605 10.91 46.78 -2.91
N ALA A 606 11.78 46.62 -3.91
CA ALA A 606 12.39 47.73 -4.66
C ALA A 606 11.37 48.48 -5.55
N GLY A 607 10.21 47.89 -5.81
CA GLY A 607 9.21 48.39 -6.76
C GLY A 607 9.61 48.17 -8.21
N ILE A 608 10.39 47.14 -8.53
CA ILE A 608 10.83 46.85 -9.90
C ILE A 608 9.79 45.94 -10.59
N PRO A 609 9.34 46.27 -11.82
CA PRO A 609 8.48 45.40 -12.62
C PRO A 609 9.08 44.02 -12.86
N ILE A 610 8.25 42.99 -12.65
CA ILE A 610 8.59 41.58 -12.88
C ILE A 610 7.83 41.05 -14.09
N VAL A 611 8.55 40.34 -14.96
CA VAL A 611 8.01 39.46 -16.00
C VAL A 611 8.31 38.00 -15.65
N ALA A 612 7.30 37.12 -15.69
CA ALA A 612 7.40 35.75 -15.21
C ALA A 612 6.73 34.73 -16.14
N PHE A 613 7.25 33.50 -16.16
CA PHE A 613 6.63 32.40 -16.90
C PHE A 613 5.30 31.99 -16.26
N ASN A 614 4.28 31.77 -17.08
CA ASN A 614 2.94 31.39 -16.66
C ASN A 614 2.84 29.87 -16.37
N GLY A 615 3.63 29.40 -15.40
CA GLY A 615 3.67 27.99 -15.03
C GLY A 615 2.48 27.51 -14.21
N PHE A 616 2.04 26.28 -14.43
CA PHE A 616 0.93 25.66 -13.68
C PHE A 616 1.38 24.60 -12.65
N THR A 617 2.65 24.19 -12.67
CA THR A 617 3.21 23.19 -11.73
C THR A 617 3.68 23.82 -10.42
N ARG A 618 3.83 23.00 -9.37
CA ARG A 618 4.27 23.44 -8.03
C ARG A 618 5.46 24.40 -8.05
N LEU A 619 6.51 24.12 -8.83
CA LEU A 619 7.73 24.95 -8.87
C LEU A 619 7.73 26.04 -9.96
N SER A 620 6.79 26.02 -10.90
CA SER A 620 6.73 26.99 -12.01
C SER A 620 5.68 28.09 -11.83
N ASN A 621 4.72 27.90 -10.93
CA ASN A 621 3.63 28.84 -10.70
C ASN A 621 4.08 30.11 -9.93
N PRO A 622 3.94 31.32 -10.48
CA PRO A 622 4.31 32.57 -9.82
C PRO A 622 3.22 33.05 -8.82
N ASP A 623 2.82 32.18 -7.89
CA ASP A 623 1.65 32.30 -6.99
C ASP A 623 1.74 33.38 -5.88
N PHE A 624 2.61 34.36 -6.07
CA PHE A 624 3.03 35.37 -5.09
C PHE A 624 3.30 36.75 -5.70
N ILE A 625 3.49 36.88 -7.02
CA ILE A 625 3.64 38.20 -7.64
C ILE A 625 2.29 38.94 -7.69
N TYR A 626 2.35 40.25 -7.91
CA TYR A 626 1.17 41.12 -7.88
C TYR A 626 0.14 40.76 -8.96
N PRO A 627 -1.18 40.82 -8.68
CA PRO A 627 -2.22 40.58 -9.68
C PRO A 627 -2.07 41.51 -10.90
N GLY A 628 -2.09 40.93 -12.10
CA GLY A 628 -1.84 41.68 -13.34
C GLY A 628 -0.37 42.07 -13.53
N ALA A 629 0.57 41.23 -13.07
CA ALA A 629 1.95 41.21 -13.52
C ALA A 629 2.10 40.73 -14.97
N MET A 630 3.28 40.96 -15.56
CA MET A 630 3.58 40.50 -16.91
C MET A 630 3.83 38.99 -16.89
N LEU A 631 2.98 38.23 -17.57
CA LEU A 631 3.05 36.78 -17.68
C LEU A 631 3.23 36.38 -19.15
N TRP A 632 4.00 35.31 -19.40
CA TRP A 632 4.22 34.78 -20.75
C TRP A 632 4.19 33.25 -20.78
N ASN A 633 3.80 32.72 -21.94
CA ASN A 633 3.58 31.30 -22.22
C ASN A 633 4.50 30.81 -23.35
N THR A 634 4.86 31.68 -24.30
CA THR A 634 5.77 31.37 -25.42
C THR A 634 6.91 32.38 -25.56
N SER A 635 7.97 32.02 -26.30
CA SER A 635 9.12 32.89 -26.56
C SER A 635 8.73 34.18 -27.28
N GLU A 636 7.78 34.08 -28.21
CA GLU A 636 7.28 35.19 -29.01
C GLU A 636 6.54 36.20 -28.12
N GLU A 637 5.65 35.73 -27.24
CA GLU A 637 4.91 36.57 -26.28
C GLU A 637 5.87 37.30 -25.31
N PHE A 638 6.92 36.61 -24.84
CA PHE A 638 7.97 37.21 -24.00
C PHE A 638 8.72 38.34 -24.72
N ILE A 639 9.18 38.09 -25.95
CA ILE A 639 9.94 39.06 -26.75
C ILE A 639 9.04 40.24 -27.18
N GLU A 640 7.81 39.99 -27.62
CA GLU A 640 6.86 41.03 -28.03
C GLU A 640 6.49 41.95 -26.86
N THR A 641 6.20 41.38 -25.68
CA THR A 641 5.90 42.15 -24.46
C THR A 641 7.04 43.09 -24.11
N LEU A 642 8.28 42.57 -24.05
CA LEU A 642 9.44 43.36 -23.61
C LEU A 642 10.00 44.30 -24.67
N ASN A 643 9.80 44.02 -25.96
CA ASN A 643 10.19 44.95 -27.03
C ASN A 643 9.28 46.20 -27.09
N ASN A 644 8.00 46.04 -26.73
CA ASN A 644 7.00 47.10 -26.87
C ASN A 644 6.75 47.90 -25.57
N ILE A 645 7.38 47.52 -24.45
CA ILE A 645 7.08 48.07 -23.13
C ILE A 645 7.53 49.53 -22.96
N GLY A 646 6.64 50.36 -22.39
CA GLY A 646 6.87 51.80 -22.23
C GLY A 646 7.10 52.26 -20.79
N SER A 647 7.82 53.36 -20.60
CA SER A 647 8.06 54.02 -19.30
C SER A 647 6.79 54.19 -18.44
N LYS A 648 5.64 54.54 -19.04
CA LYS A 648 4.34 54.65 -18.34
C LYS A 648 3.87 53.31 -17.75
N GLU A 649 3.96 52.25 -18.53
CA GLU A 649 3.54 50.90 -18.14
C GLU A 649 4.45 50.33 -17.05
N LEU A 650 5.76 50.54 -17.19
CA LEU A 650 6.76 50.24 -16.15
C LEU A 650 6.44 50.93 -14.82
N MET A 651 6.05 52.22 -14.83
CA MET A 651 5.63 52.93 -13.62
C MET A 651 4.32 52.38 -13.03
N GLU A 652 3.36 51.97 -13.86
CA GLU A 652 2.13 51.32 -13.38
C GLU A 652 2.41 49.94 -12.76
N HIS A 653 3.32 49.16 -13.33
CA HIS A 653 3.75 47.87 -12.77
C HIS A 653 4.60 48.04 -11.50
N SER A 654 5.46 49.05 -11.44
CA SER A 654 6.23 49.44 -10.25
C SER A 654 5.33 49.72 -9.04
N ALA A 655 4.29 50.55 -9.25
CA ALA A 655 3.33 50.90 -8.21
C ALA A 655 2.54 49.68 -7.71
N LYS A 656 2.11 48.78 -8.61
CA LYS A 656 1.47 47.51 -8.25
C LYS A 656 2.41 46.63 -7.41
N ALA A 657 3.64 46.42 -7.87
CA ALA A 657 4.62 45.55 -7.23
C ALA A 657 4.95 46.00 -5.80
N LYS A 658 5.25 47.28 -5.60
CA LYS A 658 5.58 47.84 -4.29
C LYS A 658 4.41 47.80 -3.32
N SER A 659 3.23 48.25 -3.77
CA SER A 659 2.00 48.19 -2.96
C SER A 659 1.64 46.74 -2.57
N TRP A 660 1.84 45.78 -3.46
CA TRP A 660 1.57 44.37 -3.19
C TRP A 660 2.54 43.77 -2.17
N PHE A 661 3.83 44.08 -2.26
CA PHE A 661 4.82 43.68 -1.25
C PHE A 661 4.50 44.28 0.11
N GLU A 662 4.30 45.60 0.18
CA GLU A 662 3.99 46.33 1.42
C GLU A 662 2.65 45.86 2.03
N ASN A 663 1.72 45.35 1.22
CA ASN A 663 0.45 44.84 1.73
C ASN A 663 0.43 43.37 2.17
N ASN A 664 1.34 42.52 1.70
CA ASN A 664 1.28 41.07 1.95
C ASN A 664 2.56 40.45 2.56
N TYR A 665 3.73 41.05 2.34
CA TYR A 665 5.04 40.40 2.58
C TYR A 665 6.02 41.24 3.41
N SER A 666 5.67 42.49 3.74
CA SER A 666 6.42 43.37 4.64
C SER A 666 6.65 42.74 6.02
N TYR A 667 7.84 42.94 6.60
CA TYR A 667 8.26 42.44 7.92
C TYR A 667 7.16 42.53 8.99
N GLU A 668 6.60 43.73 9.18
CA GLU A 668 5.61 44.04 10.23
C GLU A 668 4.36 43.17 10.14
N LYS A 669 3.94 42.81 8.92
CA LYS A 669 2.77 41.94 8.69
C LYS A 669 3.07 40.47 8.92
N VAL A 670 4.30 40.00 8.63
CA VAL A 670 4.68 38.59 8.79
C VAL A 670 5.02 38.26 10.24
N TYR A 671 5.71 39.17 10.93
CA TYR A 671 6.25 38.97 12.28
C TYR A 671 5.21 38.48 13.30
N THR A 672 4.07 39.17 13.40
CA THR A 672 3.04 38.83 14.40
C THR A 672 2.42 37.45 14.17
N TYR A 673 2.28 37.02 12.92
CA TYR A 673 1.72 35.69 12.61
C TYR A 673 2.73 34.58 12.90
N LEU A 674 4.00 34.78 12.54
CA LEU A 674 5.10 33.86 12.84
C LEU A 674 5.31 33.67 14.34
N GLN A 675 5.27 34.74 15.13
CA GLN A 675 5.48 34.66 16.58
C GLN A 675 4.31 33.98 17.33
N ASN A 676 3.10 34.04 16.79
CA ASN A 676 1.91 33.40 17.39
C ASN A 676 1.59 32.01 16.79
N ASN A 677 2.28 31.55 15.74
CA ASN A 677 1.94 30.36 14.94
C ASN A 677 0.51 30.41 14.37
N VAL A 678 0.08 31.59 13.91
CA VAL A 678 -1.23 31.77 13.26
C VAL A 678 -1.02 31.85 11.76
N ALA A 679 -1.87 31.20 10.97
CA ALA A 679 -1.81 31.31 9.51
C ALA A 679 -2.24 32.72 9.05
N MET A 680 -1.45 33.34 8.17
CA MET A 680 -1.87 34.54 7.46
C MET A 680 -3.00 34.22 6.47
N PRO A 681 -3.85 35.20 6.11
CA PRO A 681 -4.73 35.08 4.95
C PRO A 681 -3.93 34.80 3.67
N LEU A 682 -4.42 33.91 2.82
CA LEU A 682 -3.82 33.66 1.51
C LEU A 682 -4.07 34.87 0.58
N PRO A 683 -3.03 35.49 -0.02
CA PRO A 683 -3.19 36.68 -0.84
C PRO A 683 -3.76 36.35 -2.23
N VAL A 684 -3.49 35.15 -2.74
CA VAL A 684 -4.03 34.60 -3.99
C VAL A 684 -4.39 33.13 -3.78
N CYS A 685 -5.55 32.70 -4.28
CA CYS A 685 -5.92 31.29 -4.33
C CYS A 685 -5.62 30.73 -5.73
N SER A 686 -4.35 30.39 -5.96
CA SER A 686 -3.85 29.87 -7.24
C SER A 686 -4.18 28.39 -7.41
N LYS A 687 -5.12 28.05 -8.28
CA LYS A 687 -5.34 26.66 -8.69
C LYS A 687 -4.14 26.18 -9.54
N SER A 688 -3.22 25.45 -8.92
CA SER A 688 -2.29 24.60 -9.68
C SER A 688 -3.01 23.39 -10.23
N GLU A 689 -2.52 22.81 -11.33
CA GLU A 689 -2.87 21.43 -11.62
C GLU A 689 -2.21 20.53 -10.56
N ASP A 690 -3.04 19.98 -9.68
CA ASP A 690 -2.67 18.82 -8.87
C ASP A 690 -2.41 17.68 -9.87
N ASN A 691 -1.15 17.48 -10.22
CA ASN A 691 -0.70 16.37 -11.03
C ASN A 691 -0.81 15.12 -10.14
N VAL A 692 -2.05 14.62 -9.96
CA VAL A 692 -2.44 13.73 -8.87
C VAL A 692 -1.68 12.41 -8.95
N LEU A 693 -0.56 12.40 -8.26
CA LEU A 693 0.30 11.28 -8.00
C LEU A 693 0.37 11.03 -6.48
N ARG A 694 -0.75 11.40 -5.82
CA ARG A 694 -1.19 10.96 -4.48
C ARG A 694 -1.17 9.44 -4.45
N GLU A 695 -0.19 8.92 -3.71
CA GLU A 695 0.20 7.53 -3.74
C GLU A 695 0.45 7.00 -5.17
N ILE A 696 1.61 7.42 -5.68
CA ILE A 696 2.57 6.55 -6.42
C ILE A 696 2.54 5.06 -6.07
N ARG A 697 2.12 4.67 -4.85
CA ARG A 697 2.23 3.33 -4.25
C ARG A 697 3.66 3.01 -3.83
N ASP A 698 4.21 3.87 -2.95
CA ASP A 698 5.64 3.99 -2.64
C ASP A 698 6.52 4.14 -3.89
N TYR A 699 5.90 4.49 -5.03
CA TYR A 699 6.00 3.95 -6.39
C TYR A 699 7.00 2.83 -6.75
N TYR A 700 6.90 1.64 -6.14
CA TYR A 700 7.95 0.59 -6.15
C TYR A 700 9.26 1.01 -5.44
N ARG A 701 9.41 2.27 -5.02
CA ARG A 701 10.59 3.11 -5.24
C ARG A 701 11.34 3.63 -4.03
N MET A 702 10.94 3.33 -2.79
CA MET A 702 12.00 3.27 -1.76
C MET A 702 13.04 2.21 -2.17
N PHE A 703 12.58 1.10 -2.76
CA PHE A 703 13.39 -0.05 -3.17
C PHE A 703 12.97 -0.54 -4.56
N GLY A 704 13.14 0.32 -5.57
CA GLY A 704 12.81 0.07 -6.98
C GLY A 704 13.74 -0.95 -7.63
N GLU A 705 13.81 -2.13 -7.03
CA GLU A 705 14.77 -3.22 -7.23
C GLU A 705 16.27 -2.83 -7.03
N ASP A 706 16.79 -1.78 -7.67
CA ASP A 706 18.25 -1.57 -7.79
C ASP A 706 18.94 -0.71 -6.69
N ALA A 707 18.35 -0.63 -5.49
CA ALA A 707 18.99 -0.05 -4.31
C ALA A 707 19.96 -1.03 -3.58
N PHE A 708 20.64 -1.88 -4.35
CA PHE A 708 21.68 -2.81 -3.89
C PHE A 708 21.26 -3.97 -2.96
N VAL A 709 20.09 -4.58 -3.20
CA VAL A 709 19.97 -6.05 -3.38
C VAL A 709 18.64 -6.40 -4.08
N ARG A 710 18.75 -6.98 -5.28
CA ARG A 710 17.69 -7.42 -6.21
C ARG A 710 16.93 -6.32 -6.99
N LEU A 711 17.55 -5.82 -8.07
CA LEU A 711 17.09 -6.25 -9.39
C LEU A 711 17.26 -7.75 -9.45
N MET A 712 16.14 -8.48 -9.43
CA MET A 712 15.78 -9.44 -10.45
C MET A 712 14.65 -10.38 -9.98
N LEU A 713 13.65 -10.48 -10.86
CA LEU A 713 12.93 -11.69 -11.27
C LEU A 713 13.81 -12.98 -11.24
N PRO A 714 13.25 -14.20 -11.32
CA PRO A 714 13.91 -15.44 -10.86
C PRO A 714 15.31 -15.88 -11.38
N GLU A 715 16.00 -15.12 -12.23
CA GLU A 715 17.22 -15.50 -12.95
C GLU A 715 18.53 -15.23 -12.17
N PHE A 716 18.61 -14.21 -11.32
CA PHE A 716 19.90 -13.81 -10.70
C PHE A 716 20.35 -14.68 -9.51
N LYS A 717 19.50 -15.56 -8.98
CA LYS A 717 19.90 -16.58 -7.98
C LYS A 717 20.95 -17.55 -8.53
N VAL A 718 21.12 -17.64 -9.86
CA VAL A 718 22.21 -18.38 -10.52
C VAL A 718 23.56 -17.66 -10.39
N LEU A 719 23.59 -16.32 -10.32
CA LEU A 719 24.81 -15.52 -10.48
C LEU A 719 25.58 -15.25 -9.19
N GLN A 720 24.93 -15.10 -8.03
CA GLN A 720 25.66 -15.04 -6.75
C GLN A 720 26.33 -16.38 -6.41
N LYS A 721 25.65 -17.51 -6.68
CA LYS A 721 26.27 -18.85 -6.57
C LYS A 721 27.47 -18.97 -7.51
N LYS A 722 27.34 -18.50 -8.76
CA LYS A 722 28.49 -18.36 -9.68
C LYS A 722 29.60 -17.46 -9.16
N ARG A 723 29.35 -16.35 -8.43
CA ARG A 723 30.43 -15.43 -8.03
C ARG A 723 31.34 -16.02 -6.94
N ILE A 724 30.77 -16.73 -5.96
CA ILE A 724 31.55 -17.51 -4.97
C ILE A 724 32.19 -18.75 -5.64
N GLU A 725 31.46 -19.44 -6.54
CA GLU A 725 32.06 -20.48 -7.37
C GLU A 725 33.17 -19.96 -8.30
N ILE A 726 33.21 -18.68 -8.70
CA ILE A 726 34.22 -18.14 -9.63
C ILE A 726 35.55 -17.85 -8.94
N GLN A 727 35.53 -17.42 -7.66
CA GLN A 727 36.76 -17.38 -6.87
C GLN A 727 37.34 -18.79 -6.68
N ASN A 728 36.50 -19.81 -6.47
CA ASN A 728 36.95 -21.21 -6.42
C ASN A 728 37.29 -21.82 -7.80
N LYS A 729 36.61 -21.41 -8.89
CA LYS A 729 36.86 -21.88 -10.26
C LYS A 729 38.11 -21.26 -10.88
N LYS A 730 38.65 -20.15 -10.36
CA LYS A 730 40.02 -19.72 -10.71
C LYS A 730 41.09 -20.73 -10.26
N LYS A 731 40.81 -21.58 -9.25
CA LYS A 731 41.64 -22.75 -8.91
C LYS A 731 41.38 -23.89 -9.91
N TYR A 732 40.13 -24.30 -10.05
CA TYR A 732 39.70 -25.44 -10.88
C TYR A 732 39.97 -25.29 -12.41
N LYS A 733 39.98 -24.06 -12.96
CA LYS A 733 40.19 -23.84 -14.40
C LYS A 733 41.61 -24.21 -14.84
N LYS A 734 42.60 -24.01 -13.97
CA LYS A 734 44.02 -24.32 -14.24
C LYS A 734 44.28 -25.83 -14.32
N GLU A 735 43.43 -26.64 -13.71
CA GLU A 735 43.46 -28.11 -13.78
C GLU A 735 42.73 -28.61 -15.03
N LYS A 736 41.58 -28.02 -15.39
CA LYS A 736 40.76 -28.49 -16.52
C LYS A 736 41.23 -28.07 -17.92
N GLU A 737 42.09 -27.07 -18.02
CA GLU A 737 42.76 -26.72 -19.29
C GLU A 737 43.73 -27.82 -19.75
N ILE A 738 44.23 -28.65 -18.82
CA ILE A 738 45.10 -29.81 -19.13
C ILE A 738 44.28 -30.97 -19.73
N GLU A 739 43.12 -31.32 -19.15
CA GLU A 739 42.23 -32.34 -19.73
C GLU A 739 41.73 -31.96 -21.12
N THR A 740 41.31 -30.70 -21.30
CA THR A 740 40.60 -30.27 -22.51
C THR A 740 41.53 -30.28 -23.74
N ALA A 741 42.83 -30.00 -23.55
CA ALA A 741 43.84 -30.10 -24.61
C ALA A 741 43.99 -31.53 -25.16
N GLN A 742 43.83 -32.55 -24.32
CA GLN A 742 43.90 -33.96 -24.74
C GLN A 742 42.67 -34.39 -25.55
N LEU A 743 41.50 -33.82 -25.27
CA LEU A 743 40.26 -34.17 -25.96
C LEU A 743 40.22 -33.69 -27.43
N TYR A 744 40.74 -32.49 -27.71
CA TYR A 744 40.80 -31.94 -29.08
C TYR A 744 41.79 -32.65 -30.01
N ALA A 745 42.69 -33.48 -29.48
CA ALA A 745 43.57 -34.35 -30.26
C ALA A 745 42.88 -35.65 -30.75
N SER A 746 41.66 -35.95 -30.27
CA SER A 746 40.99 -37.23 -30.54
C SER A 746 40.44 -37.34 -31.97
N HIS A 747 40.60 -38.52 -32.58
CA HIS A 747 40.19 -38.78 -33.98
C HIS A 747 38.67 -38.70 -34.20
N THR A 748 37.87 -39.05 -33.20
CA THR A 748 36.40 -39.02 -33.26
C THR A 748 35.84 -37.63 -33.54
N TRP A 749 36.47 -36.57 -33.03
CA TRP A 749 36.02 -35.19 -33.28
C TRP A 749 36.19 -34.76 -34.75
N ARG A 750 37.24 -35.26 -35.43
CA ARG A 750 37.47 -34.97 -36.86
C ARG A 750 36.45 -35.67 -37.77
N ILE A 751 36.03 -36.89 -37.42
CA ILE A 751 35.08 -37.69 -38.22
C ILE A 751 33.68 -37.05 -38.23
N GLY A 752 33.21 -36.51 -37.09
CA GLY A 752 31.88 -35.90 -36.98
C GLY A 752 31.62 -34.73 -37.94
N ARG A 753 32.67 -34.01 -38.38
CA ARG A 753 32.55 -32.89 -39.32
C ARG A 753 32.32 -33.30 -40.77
N ALA A 754 32.59 -34.55 -41.14
CA ALA A 754 32.44 -35.05 -42.52
C ALA A 754 30.99 -35.49 -42.85
N VAL A 755 30.19 -35.81 -41.84
CA VAL A 755 28.85 -36.43 -42.00
C VAL A 755 27.73 -35.40 -42.16
N THR A 756 28.02 -34.11 -41.94
CA THR A 756 27.03 -33.02 -41.94
C THR A 756 27.06 -32.12 -43.19
N TRP A 757 27.72 -32.54 -44.28
CA TRP A 757 27.73 -31.80 -45.54
C TRP A 757 27.37 -32.68 -46.75
N LEU A 758 26.25 -32.34 -47.41
CA LEU A 758 25.55 -33.05 -48.48
C LEU A 758 24.97 -34.45 -48.10
N PRO A 759 23.89 -34.92 -48.76
CA PRO A 759 23.16 -34.31 -49.88
C PRO A 759 21.66 -34.07 -49.60
N ARG A 760 21.19 -32.81 -49.69
CA ARG A 760 19.76 -32.47 -49.94
C ARG A 760 19.54 -31.81 -51.32
N LYS A 761 20.40 -32.23 -52.26
CA LYS A 761 20.45 -31.99 -53.71
C LYS A 761 21.01 -33.31 -54.29
N ILE A 762 20.49 -33.97 -55.32
CA ILE A 762 19.47 -33.67 -56.35
C ILE A 762 18.81 -34.99 -56.79
N LYS A 763 17.56 -34.97 -57.26
CA LYS A 763 17.12 -35.75 -58.44
C LYS A 763 15.80 -35.20 -59.01
N GLY A 764 15.72 -34.83 -60.29
CA GLY A 764 16.81 -34.66 -61.25
C GLY A 764 16.34 -34.35 -62.68
N ILE A 765 17.22 -33.81 -63.51
CA ILE A 765 17.05 -33.69 -64.96
C ILE A 765 18.33 -34.18 -65.67
N PHE A 766 18.14 -35.23 -66.47
CA PHE A 766 18.77 -35.68 -67.72
C PHE A 766 20.13 -35.19 -68.29
N ILE A 767 20.68 -36.10 -69.10
CA ILE A 767 21.64 -35.98 -70.24
C ILE A 767 23.15 -36.18 -69.94
N HIS A 768 23.78 -36.91 -70.87
CA HIS A 768 25.17 -37.37 -70.94
C HIS A 768 25.64 -37.13 -72.39
N PRO A 769 26.81 -36.50 -72.62
CA PRO A 769 27.99 -37.20 -73.16
C PRO A 769 29.28 -36.80 -72.39
N LEU A 770 30.44 -37.47 -72.49
CA LEU A 770 30.93 -38.65 -73.24
C LEU A 770 32.13 -39.26 -72.46
N CYS A 771 32.87 -40.20 -73.07
CA CYS A 771 34.19 -40.78 -72.72
C CYS A 771 35.13 -40.02 -71.73
N SER A 772 36.00 -40.67 -70.94
CA SER A 772 36.55 -42.05 -70.95
C SER A 772 37.25 -42.45 -69.61
N THR A 773 37.67 -43.72 -69.46
CA THR A 773 38.69 -44.26 -68.49
C THR A 773 38.41 -44.01 -66.98
N ILE A 774 38.08 -44.98 -66.09
CA ILE A 774 38.28 -46.44 -66.04
C ILE A 774 39.78 -46.85 -66.01
N PRO A 775 40.27 -47.78 -65.13
CA PRO A 775 39.65 -48.40 -63.93
C PRO A 775 40.64 -48.72 -62.73
N ILE A 776 40.18 -49.52 -61.74
CA ILE A 776 40.97 -50.57 -61.00
C ILE A 776 41.96 -50.08 -59.90
N GLU A 777 42.19 -50.72 -58.73
CA GLU A 777 41.94 -52.11 -58.24
C GLU A 777 41.87 -52.26 -56.68
N LYS A 778 41.63 -53.51 -56.21
CA LYS A 778 42.06 -54.16 -54.94
C LYS A 778 41.38 -53.86 -53.57
N THR A 779 40.41 -54.72 -53.28
CA THR A 779 40.18 -55.42 -51.99
C THR A 779 41.25 -56.53 -51.75
N PRO A 780 41.23 -57.44 -50.71
CA PRO A 780 40.40 -57.54 -49.48
C PRO A 780 41.19 -57.88 -48.16
N ASP A 781 40.43 -58.16 -47.09
CA ASP A 781 40.60 -59.26 -46.10
C ASP A 781 41.48 -59.20 -44.82
N ALA A 782 41.01 -60.04 -43.86
CA ALA A 782 41.69 -60.72 -42.73
C ALA A 782 41.73 -60.10 -41.31
N ILE A 783 41.60 -60.86 -40.18
CA ILE A 783 40.82 -62.07 -39.84
C ILE A 783 40.90 -62.42 -38.31
N ARG A 784 39.92 -63.21 -37.78
CA ARG A 784 39.89 -63.93 -36.46
C ARG A 784 39.72 -63.09 -35.16
N SER A 785 39.18 -63.66 -34.06
CA SER A 785 38.86 -65.08 -33.73
C SER A 785 37.53 -65.29 -32.97
N SER A 786 36.95 -66.51 -33.10
CA SER A 786 35.97 -67.19 -32.18
C SER A 786 34.68 -66.43 -31.75
N ASN A 787 33.44 -66.81 -32.06
CA ASN A 787 32.82 -68.10 -32.47
C ASN A 787 33.04 -69.26 -31.47
N SER A 788 32.07 -70.12 -31.09
CA SER A 788 30.66 -70.37 -31.52
C SER A 788 29.97 -71.25 -30.42
N TRP A 789 28.73 -71.80 -30.44
CA TRP A 789 27.78 -72.22 -31.50
C TRP A 789 26.29 -72.07 -31.03
N LYS A 790 25.40 -73.08 -31.19
CA LYS A 790 23.96 -73.08 -30.79
C LYS A 790 23.54 -74.42 -30.14
N VAL A 791 22.61 -74.41 -29.17
CA VAL A 791 21.50 -75.39 -28.98
C VAL A 791 20.31 -74.64 -28.35
N GLY A 792 19.08 -75.19 -28.34
CA GLY A 792 17.91 -74.60 -27.64
C GLY A 792 16.83 -75.65 -27.33
N ARG A 793 15.54 -75.23 -27.36
CA ARG A 793 14.29 -76.04 -27.28
C ARG A 793 13.73 -76.37 -25.86
N ILE A 794 12.39 -76.46 -25.79
CA ILE A 794 11.52 -77.14 -24.78
C ILE A 794 11.12 -76.40 -23.48
N ILE A 795 9.93 -75.79 -23.52
CA ILE A 795 8.73 -75.98 -22.66
C ILE A 795 8.92 -76.33 -21.15
N MET A 796 8.39 -75.49 -20.24
CA MET A 796 7.38 -75.92 -19.22
C MET A 796 6.73 -74.77 -18.39
N PHE A 797 5.39 -74.75 -18.36
CA PHE A 797 4.55 -74.38 -17.19
C PHE A 797 4.43 -75.66 -16.29
N PRO A 798 3.96 -75.66 -15.00
CA PRO A 798 2.69 -75.03 -14.58
C PRO A 798 2.42 -74.67 -13.07
N VAL A 799 1.43 -73.79 -12.85
CA VAL A 799 0.24 -73.91 -11.92
C VAL A 799 0.36 -74.28 -10.40
N ARG A 800 -0.55 -73.66 -9.60
CA ARG A 800 -0.98 -73.91 -8.19
C ARG A 800 -0.06 -73.35 -7.08
N VAL A 801 -0.59 -72.57 -6.14
CA VAL A 801 -1.60 -73.00 -5.14
C VAL A 801 -2.90 -72.16 -5.13
N VAL A 802 -4.05 -72.82 -4.90
CA VAL A 802 -5.32 -72.17 -4.49
C VAL A 802 -6.01 -73.01 -3.42
N LYS A 803 -6.35 -72.40 -2.28
CA LYS A 803 -7.38 -72.83 -1.31
C LYS A 803 -8.11 -71.56 -0.83
N LYS A 804 -9.35 -71.33 -1.22
CA LYS A 804 -10.59 -71.75 -0.51
C LYS A 804 -10.78 -71.11 0.88
N VAL A 805 -11.43 -69.94 0.89
CA VAL A 805 -12.63 -69.65 1.74
C VAL A 805 -13.71 -69.10 0.79
N ARG A 806 -15.00 -69.14 1.14
CA ARG A 806 -16.12 -69.06 0.18
C ARG A 806 -17.26 -68.14 0.64
N TRP A 807 -17.57 -67.16 -0.21
CA TRP A 807 -18.85 -66.44 -0.36
C TRP A 807 -19.34 -65.50 0.75
N GLY A 808 -20.00 -64.42 0.29
CA GLY A 808 -20.55 -63.33 1.10
C GLY A 808 -21.03 -62.17 0.20
N LEU A 809 -22.04 -62.42 -0.64
CA LEU A 809 -22.63 -61.42 -1.54
C LEU A 809 -23.62 -60.54 -0.78
N PHE A 810 -23.44 -59.21 -0.81
CA PHE A 810 -24.55 -58.24 -0.68
C PHE A 810 -24.23 -56.93 -1.43
N HIS A 811 -25.27 -56.23 -1.88
CA HIS A 811 -25.16 -55.04 -2.73
C HIS A 811 -24.85 -53.76 -1.94
N ILE A 812 -23.85 -52.99 -2.38
CA ILE A 812 -23.90 -51.52 -2.36
C ILE A 812 -23.32 -51.00 -3.69
N THR A 813 -24.18 -50.45 -4.56
CA THR A 813 -23.78 -49.72 -5.76
C THR A 813 -24.08 -48.23 -5.57
N GLY A 814 -23.06 -47.41 -5.35
CA GLY A 814 -23.25 -45.95 -5.17
C GLY A 814 -21.99 -45.08 -5.29
N THR A 815 -20.85 -45.50 -4.76
CA THR A 815 -19.70 -44.58 -4.52
C THR A 815 -18.66 -44.50 -5.65
N ARG A 816 -18.72 -45.37 -6.66
CA ARG A 816 -17.63 -45.49 -7.66
C ARG A 816 -17.59 -44.37 -8.71
N TYR A 817 -18.63 -43.53 -8.81
CA TYR A 817 -18.65 -42.40 -9.74
C TYR A 817 -18.03 -41.13 -9.14
N GLN A 818 -18.14 -40.93 -7.81
CA GLN A 818 -17.58 -39.76 -7.12
C GLN A 818 -16.05 -39.85 -6.99
N LEU A 819 -15.50 -41.03 -6.65
CA LEU A 819 -14.05 -41.24 -6.59
C LEU A 819 -13.38 -40.96 -7.94
N ASN A 820 -13.94 -41.48 -9.04
CA ASN A 820 -13.44 -41.20 -10.39
C ASN A 820 -13.46 -39.70 -10.78
N GLN A 821 -14.29 -38.86 -10.15
CA GLN A 821 -14.25 -37.40 -10.38
C GLN A 821 -13.21 -36.70 -9.50
N LEU A 822 -12.96 -37.16 -8.29
CA LEU A 822 -11.81 -36.71 -7.49
C LEU A 822 -10.48 -37.09 -8.15
N ASP A 823 -10.37 -38.32 -8.68
CA ASP A 823 -9.20 -38.76 -9.45
C ASP A 823 -9.04 -37.94 -10.75
N ASN A 824 -10.11 -37.63 -11.47
CA ASN A 824 -10.05 -36.72 -12.63
C ASN A 824 -9.65 -35.29 -12.23
N LEU A 825 -10.09 -34.78 -11.08
CA LEU A 825 -9.70 -33.45 -10.61
C LEU A 825 -8.22 -33.43 -10.18
N GLN A 826 -7.73 -34.49 -9.52
CA GLN A 826 -6.30 -34.67 -9.24
C GLN A 826 -5.48 -34.79 -10.52
N ASN A 827 -5.96 -35.52 -11.53
CA ASN A 827 -5.30 -35.62 -12.83
C ASN A 827 -5.29 -34.26 -13.56
N GLN A 828 -6.36 -33.46 -13.50
CA GLN A 828 -6.36 -32.10 -14.04
C GLN A 828 -5.40 -31.16 -13.29
N ILE A 829 -5.23 -31.33 -11.98
CA ILE A 829 -4.24 -30.58 -11.18
C ILE A 829 -2.80 -31.04 -11.49
N LEU A 830 -2.59 -32.35 -11.71
CA LEU A 830 -1.33 -32.91 -12.22
C LEU A 830 -1.03 -32.43 -13.64
N ASP A 831 -2.04 -32.30 -14.50
CA ASP A 831 -1.89 -31.71 -15.83
C ASP A 831 -1.57 -30.22 -15.74
N ILE A 832 -2.12 -29.46 -14.78
CA ILE A 832 -1.67 -28.08 -14.51
C ILE A 832 -0.23 -28.04 -14.00
N HIS A 833 0.25 -29.05 -13.26
CA HIS A 833 1.65 -29.19 -12.87
C HIS A 833 2.54 -29.53 -14.07
N ASN A 834 2.12 -30.46 -14.94
CA ASN A 834 2.80 -30.83 -16.18
C ASN A 834 2.83 -29.66 -17.17
N ILE A 835 1.75 -28.89 -17.29
CA ILE A 835 1.67 -27.64 -18.05
C ILE A 835 2.58 -26.58 -17.45
N ASN A 836 2.72 -26.48 -16.13
CA ASN A 836 3.73 -25.60 -15.51
C ASN A 836 5.17 -26.05 -15.84
N ILE A 837 5.45 -27.35 -15.89
CA ILE A 837 6.76 -27.89 -16.31
C ILE A 837 7.01 -27.64 -17.80
N GLN A 838 6.00 -27.86 -18.65
CA GLN A 838 6.06 -27.60 -20.10
C GLN A 838 6.18 -26.10 -20.39
N LEU A 839 5.50 -25.22 -19.65
CA LEU A 839 5.64 -23.77 -19.75
C LEU A 839 7.02 -23.30 -19.29
N ARG A 840 7.58 -23.86 -18.21
CA ARG A 840 8.97 -23.57 -17.80
C ARG A 840 9.98 -24.06 -18.84
N SER A 841 9.73 -25.20 -19.47
CA SER A 841 10.53 -25.72 -20.59
C SER A 841 10.43 -24.82 -21.82
N ALA A 842 9.20 -24.40 -22.19
CA ALA A 842 8.94 -23.49 -23.31
C ALA A 842 9.56 -22.11 -23.08
N LEU A 843 9.39 -21.51 -21.90
CA LEU A 843 10.06 -20.27 -21.50
C LEU A 843 11.59 -20.42 -21.51
N SER A 844 12.13 -21.55 -21.04
CA SER A 844 13.57 -21.82 -21.12
C SER A 844 14.08 -22.00 -22.55
N ASN A 845 13.23 -22.45 -23.48
CA ASN A 845 13.57 -22.54 -24.90
C ASN A 845 13.46 -21.17 -25.58
N VAL A 846 12.39 -20.39 -25.32
CA VAL A 846 12.21 -19.04 -25.85
C VAL A 846 13.31 -18.09 -25.35
N ASN A 847 13.65 -18.10 -24.06
CA ASN A 847 14.77 -17.30 -23.53
C ASN A 847 16.11 -17.71 -24.16
N LYS A 848 16.27 -18.98 -24.55
CA LYS A 848 17.48 -19.50 -25.22
C LYS A 848 17.51 -19.13 -26.70
N GLU A 849 16.39 -19.21 -27.41
CA GLU A 849 16.24 -18.72 -28.79
C GLU A 849 16.47 -17.21 -28.85
N MET A 850 15.93 -16.43 -27.90
CA MET A 850 16.23 -15.00 -27.76
C MET A 850 17.72 -14.74 -27.51
N GLN A 851 18.37 -15.45 -26.58
CA GLN A 851 19.82 -15.30 -26.36
C GLN A 851 20.65 -15.70 -27.58
N GLU A 852 20.22 -16.70 -28.36
CA GLU A 852 20.89 -17.08 -29.61
C GLU A 852 20.68 -16.01 -30.71
N ILE A 853 19.48 -15.41 -30.81
CA ILE A 853 19.18 -14.28 -31.70
C ILE A 853 19.97 -13.02 -31.31
N GLU A 854 20.06 -12.68 -30.02
CA GLU A 854 20.85 -11.54 -29.51
C GLU A 854 22.35 -11.78 -29.71
N THR A 855 22.84 -12.99 -29.48
CA THR A 855 24.25 -13.35 -29.72
C THR A 855 24.60 -13.32 -31.20
N GLN A 856 23.66 -13.68 -32.08
CA GLN A 856 23.84 -13.62 -33.53
C GLN A 856 23.82 -12.15 -34.00
N ARG A 857 22.79 -11.37 -33.66
CA ARG A 857 22.71 -9.93 -33.95
C ARG A 857 23.89 -9.15 -33.37
N GLY A 858 24.39 -9.51 -32.19
CA GLY A 858 25.58 -8.92 -31.58
C GLY A 858 26.88 -9.17 -32.36
N LYS A 859 26.96 -10.23 -33.18
CA LYS A 859 28.04 -10.42 -34.15
C LYS A 859 27.77 -9.66 -35.44
N ASP A 860 26.57 -9.83 -36.01
CA ASP A 860 26.20 -9.24 -37.29
C ASP A 860 26.32 -7.71 -37.24
N LEU A 861 25.91 -7.06 -36.14
CA LEU A 861 26.08 -5.62 -35.92
C LEU A 861 27.57 -5.21 -35.84
N ASN A 862 28.42 -6.03 -35.20
CA ASN A 862 29.86 -5.78 -35.10
C ASN A 862 30.59 -5.97 -36.44
N ASP A 863 30.12 -6.85 -37.31
CA ASP A 863 30.68 -7.03 -38.65
C ASP A 863 30.12 -6.00 -39.66
N ILE A 864 28.86 -5.56 -39.50
CA ILE A 864 28.29 -4.40 -40.19
C ILE A 864 29.06 -3.12 -39.84
N LEU A 865 29.38 -2.88 -38.57
CA LEU A 865 30.17 -1.70 -38.14
C LEU A 865 31.57 -1.67 -38.77
N LYS A 866 32.20 -2.83 -39.05
CA LYS A 866 33.48 -2.92 -39.77
C LYS A 866 33.35 -2.64 -41.27
N LEU A 867 32.17 -2.90 -41.87
CA LEU A 867 31.88 -2.61 -43.27
C LEU A 867 31.55 -1.12 -43.48
N ILE A 868 30.78 -0.52 -42.56
CA ILE A 868 30.43 0.92 -42.59
C ILE A 868 31.69 1.81 -42.52
N GLN A 869 32.77 1.36 -41.88
CA GLN A 869 34.06 2.07 -41.87
C GLN A 869 34.79 2.11 -43.23
N LYS A 870 34.23 1.57 -44.32
CA LYS A 870 34.89 1.51 -45.64
C LYS A 870 34.14 2.10 -46.83
N ASP A 871 32.81 2.27 -46.75
CA ASP A 871 32.05 2.83 -47.87
C ASP A 871 30.81 3.60 -47.40
N THR A 872 30.73 4.88 -47.77
CA THR A 872 29.63 5.79 -47.42
C THR A 872 28.37 5.58 -48.26
N GLN A 873 28.40 4.81 -49.36
CA GLN A 873 27.19 4.51 -50.15
C GLN A 873 26.37 3.33 -49.60
N LEU A 874 26.91 2.56 -48.64
CA LEU A 874 26.20 1.40 -48.07
C LEU A 874 25.14 1.78 -47.02
N THR A 875 25.19 3.01 -46.50
CA THR A 875 24.47 3.43 -45.29
C THR A 875 22.95 3.45 -45.46
N ASP A 876 22.43 3.96 -46.59
CA ASP A 876 20.98 4.09 -46.81
C ASP A 876 20.28 2.73 -46.99
N VAL A 877 20.96 1.77 -47.63
CA VAL A 877 20.45 0.39 -47.79
C VAL A 877 20.33 -0.30 -46.42
N ILE A 878 21.33 -0.10 -45.56
CA ILE A 878 21.32 -0.61 -44.18
C ILE A 878 20.23 0.09 -43.35
N TYR A 879 20.05 1.41 -43.50
CA TYR A 879 19.01 2.17 -42.80
C TYR A 879 17.60 1.67 -43.16
N HIS A 880 17.29 1.48 -44.45
CA HIS A 880 15.99 0.97 -44.88
C HIS A 880 15.74 -0.49 -44.43
N GLY A 881 16.77 -1.35 -44.48
CA GLY A 881 16.67 -2.71 -43.94
C GLY A 881 16.37 -2.73 -42.44
N LEU A 882 17.10 -1.92 -41.66
CA LEU A 882 16.88 -1.78 -40.22
C LEU A 882 15.49 -1.25 -39.86
N GLN A 883 14.88 -0.38 -40.68
CA GLN A 883 13.51 0.10 -40.45
C GLN A 883 12.45 -0.99 -40.72
N GLN A 884 12.63 -1.86 -41.73
CA GLN A 884 11.76 -3.02 -41.92
C GLN A 884 11.90 -4.03 -40.78
N ASP A 885 13.13 -4.37 -40.39
CA ASP A 885 13.41 -5.21 -39.22
C ASP A 885 12.76 -4.64 -37.96
N ARG A 886 12.82 -3.31 -37.75
CA ARG A 886 12.22 -2.64 -36.59
C ARG A 886 10.69 -2.70 -36.57
N GLN A 887 10.03 -2.71 -37.74
CA GLN A 887 8.58 -2.95 -37.81
C GLN A 887 8.23 -4.41 -37.52
N ILE A 888 8.98 -5.38 -38.05
CA ILE A 888 8.76 -6.81 -37.80
C ILE A 888 8.96 -7.12 -36.30
N ILE A 889 10.08 -6.69 -35.72
CA ILE A 889 10.36 -6.78 -34.28
C ILE A 889 9.23 -6.17 -33.46
N LYS A 890 8.73 -4.98 -33.85
CA LYS A 890 7.61 -4.35 -33.14
C LYS A 890 6.36 -5.22 -33.22
N SER A 891 6.00 -5.74 -34.40
CA SER A 891 4.82 -6.61 -34.54
C SER A 891 4.95 -7.92 -33.75
N ASP A 892 6.13 -8.53 -33.68
CA ASP A 892 6.36 -9.74 -32.88
C ASP A 892 6.35 -9.46 -31.38
N ILE A 893 6.87 -8.31 -30.94
CA ILE A 893 6.76 -7.84 -29.54
C ILE A 893 5.30 -7.54 -29.20
N ASP A 894 4.55 -6.85 -30.06
CA ASP A 894 3.14 -6.53 -29.83
C ASP A 894 2.28 -7.82 -29.81
N LEU A 895 2.56 -8.79 -30.69
CA LEU A 895 1.89 -10.09 -30.70
C LEU A 895 2.24 -10.94 -29.47
N THR A 896 3.51 -10.92 -29.03
CA THR A 896 3.98 -11.65 -27.84
C THR A 896 3.46 -11.01 -26.56
N THR A 897 3.42 -9.68 -26.49
CA THR A 897 2.84 -8.92 -25.38
C THR A 897 1.33 -9.13 -25.32
N SER A 898 0.64 -9.16 -26.46
CA SER A 898 -0.79 -9.51 -26.54
C SER A 898 -1.06 -10.94 -26.04
N ARG A 899 -0.23 -11.92 -26.45
CA ARG A 899 -0.30 -13.31 -25.94
C ARG A 899 0.02 -13.41 -24.46
N MET A 900 1.05 -12.72 -23.97
CA MET A 900 1.37 -12.65 -22.53
C MET A 900 0.23 -12.01 -21.76
N ASN A 901 -0.37 -10.92 -22.24
CA ASN A 901 -1.53 -10.30 -21.62
C ASN A 901 -2.77 -11.19 -21.66
N GLN A 902 -2.99 -11.99 -22.71
CA GLN A 902 -4.02 -13.03 -22.71
C GLN A 902 -3.76 -14.11 -21.66
N ILE A 903 -2.52 -14.60 -21.56
CA ILE A 903 -2.11 -15.63 -20.58
C ILE A 903 -2.23 -15.07 -19.15
N VAL A 904 -1.73 -13.87 -18.89
CA VAL A 904 -1.81 -13.18 -17.59
C VAL A 904 -3.27 -12.88 -17.22
N ASN A 905 -4.10 -12.39 -18.14
CA ASN A 905 -5.53 -12.20 -17.85
C ASN A 905 -6.27 -13.53 -17.65
N THR A 906 -5.85 -14.62 -18.31
CA THR A 906 -6.38 -15.96 -18.08
C THR A 906 -5.94 -16.50 -16.70
N ILE A 907 -4.70 -16.25 -16.28
CA ILE A 907 -4.19 -16.57 -14.95
C ILE A 907 -4.88 -15.72 -13.87
N ILE A 908 -5.15 -14.44 -14.13
CA ILE A 908 -5.88 -13.55 -13.20
C ILE A 908 -7.35 -13.98 -13.08
N ARG A 909 -8.01 -14.37 -14.19
CA ARG A 909 -9.35 -14.98 -14.14
C ARG A 909 -9.31 -16.29 -13.36
N ALA A 910 -8.45 -17.23 -13.73
CA ALA A 910 -8.30 -18.50 -13.02
C ALA A 910 -7.96 -18.32 -11.54
N ASN A 911 -7.16 -17.33 -11.15
CA ASN A 911 -6.85 -17.04 -9.74
C ASN A 911 -8.01 -16.36 -9.00
N LYS A 912 -8.80 -15.49 -9.66
CA LYS A 912 -10.04 -14.95 -9.07
C LYS A 912 -11.11 -16.03 -8.91
N GLU A 913 -11.29 -16.86 -9.94
CA GLU A 913 -12.21 -18.00 -9.93
C GLU A 913 -11.78 -19.03 -8.87
N ASN A 914 -10.49 -19.37 -8.80
CA ASN A 914 -9.93 -20.22 -7.73
C ASN A 914 -10.07 -19.59 -6.34
N SER A 915 -9.91 -18.26 -6.18
CA SER A 915 -10.13 -17.60 -4.88
C SER A 915 -11.60 -17.66 -4.46
N LEU A 916 -12.55 -17.52 -5.39
CA LEU A 916 -13.97 -17.77 -5.11
C LEU A 916 -14.19 -19.24 -4.74
N LEU A 917 -13.65 -20.18 -5.54
CA LEU A 917 -13.67 -21.62 -5.30
C LEU A 917 -13.20 -21.96 -3.87
N MET A 918 -12.06 -21.40 -3.46
CA MET A 918 -11.46 -21.58 -2.15
C MET A 918 -12.36 -21.00 -1.05
N SER A 919 -12.83 -19.76 -1.18
CA SER A 919 -13.75 -19.15 -0.20
C SER A 919 -15.06 -19.94 0.00
N ARG A 920 -15.48 -20.70 -1.03
CA ARG A 920 -16.73 -21.50 -1.06
C ARG A 920 -16.53 -22.99 -0.81
N THR A 921 -15.30 -23.42 -0.52
CA THR A 921 -14.94 -24.81 -0.16
C THR A 921 -14.07 -24.90 1.10
N ILE A 922 -13.78 -23.76 1.74
CA ILE A 922 -13.41 -23.68 3.15
C ILE A 922 -14.70 -23.89 3.95
N GLN A 923 -14.77 -24.98 4.71
CA GLN A 923 -15.96 -25.32 5.48
C GLN A 923 -16.10 -24.35 6.66
N ARG A 924 -17.03 -23.41 6.56
CA ARG A 924 -17.33 -22.42 7.60
C ARG A 924 -17.76 -23.15 8.88
N ASN A 925 -17.31 -22.66 10.03
CA ASN A 925 -17.74 -23.16 11.35
C ASN A 925 -18.93 -22.35 11.92
N PHE A 926 -19.63 -21.60 11.07
CA PHE A 926 -20.71 -20.68 11.43
C PHE A 926 -21.61 -20.42 10.20
N ILE A 927 -22.87 -20.07 10.46
CA ILE A 927 -23.79 -19.52 9.47
C ILE A 927 -23.59 -18.00 9.46
N GLU A 928 -23.17 -17.42 8.33
CA GLU A 928 -22.92 -15.97 8.23
C GLU A 928 -24.23 -15.17 8.17
N HIS A 929 -25.18 -15.62 7.34
CA HIS A 929 -26.52 -15.05 7.23
C HIS A 929 -27.57 -16.17 7.31
N LEU A 930 -28.57 -15.97 8.16
CA LEU A 930 -29.75 -16.81 8.29
C LEU A 930 -31.00 -16.00 7.95
N ASP A 931 -31.61 -16.28 6.80
CA ASP A 931 -32.83 -15.63 6.33
C ASP A 931 -34.06 -16.36 6.92
N TYR A 932 -34.96 -15.64 7.56
CA TYR A 932 -36.28 -16.16 7.94
C TYR A 932 -37.39 -15.32 7.29
N HIS A 933 -38.32 -15.97 6.59
CA HIS A 933 -39.37 -15.31 5.82
C HIS A 933 -40.61 -15.08 6.70
N LEU A 934 -40.87 -13.84 7.09
CA LEU A 934 -42.00 -13.47 7.94
C LEU A 934 -43.31 -13.32 7.16
N VAL A 935 -43.23 -12.77 5.94
CA VAL A 935 -44.39 -12.58 5.07
C VAL A 935 -44.03 -12.89 3.62
N ASP A 936 -44.93 -13.57 2.91
CA ASP A 936 -44.71 -13.87 1.49
C ASP A 936 -45.19 -12.71 0.59
N GLN A 937 -46.21 -11.95 1.01
CA GLN A 937 -46.70 -10.76 0.30
C GLN A 937 -45.75 -9.55 0.37
N CYS A 938 -45.70 -8.78 -0.72
CA CYS A 938 -44.93 -7.53 -0.85
C CYS A 938 -45.87 -6.37 -1.22
N ASN A 939 -45.59 -5.16 -0.73
CA ASN A 939 -46.27 -3.92 -1.17
C ASN A 939 -45.68 -3.37 -2.48
N LEU A 940 -44.38 -3.52 -2.74
CA LEU A 940 -43.73 -3.08 -3.99
C LEU A 940 -43.90 -4.05 -5.17
N ASN A 941 -44.10 -5.35 -4.93
CA ASN A 941 -44.23 -6.40 -5.95
C ASN A 941 -43.11 -6.36 -7.01
N CYS A 942 -41.85 -6.24 -6.58
CA CYS A 942 -40.69 -6.11 -7.47
C CYS A 942 -40.57 -7.23 -8.52
N LYS A 943 -40.33 -6.84 -9.77
CA LYS A 943 -39.98 -7.73 -10.89
C LYS A 943 -38.75 -8.59 -10.55
N CYS A 944 -38.77 -9.86 -10.96
CA CYS A 944 -37.67 -10.82 -10.72
C CYS A 944 -37.31 -11.03 -9.22
N CYS A 945 -38.21 -10.75 -8.28
CA CYS A 945 -38.02 -10.98 -6.83
C CYS A 945 -37.56 -12.41 -6.51
N SER A 946 -36.48 -12.57 -5.73
CA SER A 946 -35.82 -13.85 -5.45
C SER A 946 -36.64 -14.85 -4.63
N THR A 947 -37.62 -14.38 -3.85
CA THR A 947 -38.57 -15.18 -3.07
C THR A 947 -39.97 -15.20 -3.67
N PHE A 948 -40.11 -14.73 -4.92
CA PHE A 948 -41.33 -14.84 -5.74
C PHE A 948 -42.59 -14.16 -5.17
N SER A 949 -42.45 -13.22 -4.23
CA SER A 949 -43.55 -12.47 -3.59
C SER A 949 -44.66 -11.94 -4.51
N PRO A 950 -44.42 -11.52 -5.78
CA PRO A 950 -45.51 -11.08 -6.67
C PRO A 950 -46.48 -12.19 -7.11
N ILE A 951 -46.06 -13.46 -7.02
CA ILE A 951 -46.86 -14.65 -7.40
C ILE A 951 -47.10 -15.62 -6.24
N ALA A 952 -46.49 -15.37 -5.08
CA ALA A 952 -46.73 -16.13 -3.86
C ALA A 952 -48.15 -15.93 -3.30
N LYS A 953 -48.61 -16.90 -2.50
CA LYS A 953 -49.86 -16.78 -1.73
C LYS A 953 -49.60 -15.92 -0.49
N ASN A 954 -50.59 -15.12 -0.07
CA ASN A 954 -50.46 -14.35 1.17
C ASN A 954 -50.26 -15.30 2.36
N HIS A 955 -49.23 -15.04 3.15
CA HIS A 955 -48.82 -15.85 4.30
C HIS A 955 -48.16 -14.95 5.36
N PHE A 956 -48.33 -15.34 6.62
CA PHE A 956 -47.70 -14.76 7.80
C PHE A 956 -47.11 -15.94 8.59
N ALA A 957 -45.85 -15.83 9.01
CA ALA A 957 -45.19 -16.87 9.80
C ALA A 957 -45.80 -16.96 11.22
N ASP A 958 -45.85 -18.16 11.79
CA ASP A 958 -46.25 -18.32 13.19
C ASP A 958 -45.06 -18.07 14.15
N PRO A 959 -45.22 -17.22 15.19
CA PRO A 959 -44.14 -16.96 16.15
C PRO A 959 -43.69 -18.19 16.94
N GLN A 960 -44.56 -19.16 17.23
CA GLN A 960 -44.16 -20.38 17.94
C GLN A 960 -43.43 -21.36 17.01
N SER A 961 -43.78 -21.45 15.73
CA SER A 961 -42.98 -22.16 14.71
C SER A 961 -41.58 -21.55 14.59
N PHE A 962 -41.47 -20.23 14.44
CA PHE A 962 -40.18 -19.52 14.42
C PHE A 962 -39.33 -19.79 15.66
N LYS A 963 -39.94 -19.72 16.86
CA LYS A 963 -39.31 -20.07 18.14
C LYS A 963 -38.87 -21.52 18.23
N GLN A 964 -39.63 -22.45 17.66
CA GLN A 964 -39.31 -23.87 17.66
C GLN A 964 -38.14 -24.18 16.71
N ASP A 965 -38.14 -23.56 15.53
CA ASP A 965 -37.12 -23.76 14.51
C ASP A 965 -35.78 -23.11 14.90
N LEU A 966 -35.80 -21.88 15.41
CA LEU A 966 -34.59 -21.24 15.97
C LEU A 966 -34.04 -22.02 17.17
N ARG A 967 -34.90 -22.59 18.03
CA ARG A 967 -34.43 -23.43 19.16
C ARG A 967 -33.71 -24.68 18.68
N LYS A 968 -34.30 -25.46 17.76
CA LYS A 968 -33.62 -26.64 17.18
C LYS A 968 -32.30 -26.26 16.51
N LEU A 969 -32.26 -25.13 15.80
CA LEU A 969 -31.02 -24.64 15.19
C LEU A 969 -29.97 -24.30 16.26
N HIS A 970 -30.36 -23.62 17.34
CA HIS A 970 -29.46 -23.31 18.47
C HIS A 970 -29.00 -24.57 19.21
N ASP A 971 -29.88 -25.54 19.45
CA ASP A 971 -29.54 -26.84 20.04
C ASP A 971 -28.49 -27.61 19.18
N LEU A 972 -28.52 -27.43 17.86
CA LEU A 972 -27.60 -28.09 16.91
C LEU A 972 -26.28 -27.32 16.70
N VAL A 973 -26.30 -25.99 16.57
CA VAL A 973 -25.10 -25.19 16.22
C VAL A 973 -24.56 -24.31 17.35
N GLY A 974 -25.37 -24.01 18.38
CA GLY A 974 -25.10 -22.99 19.41
C GLY A 974 -25.14 -21.58 18.83
N ASP A 975 -24.40 -20.64 19.43
CA ASP A 975 -24.32 -19.24 18.98
C ASP A 975 -23.54 -19.02 17.66
N LYS A 976 -23.40 -20.07 16.83
CA LYS A 976 -22.66 -20.05 15.56
C LYS A 976 -23.47 -19.49 14.39
N VAL A 977 -24.33 -18.51 14.65
CA VAL A 977 -25.09 -17.74 13.66
C VAL A 977 -24.71 -16.28 13.84
N LEU A 978 -23.97 -15.70 12.89
CA LEU A 978 -23.46 -14.33 13.01
C LEU A 978 -24.55 -13.29 12.78
N GLN A 979 -25.44 -13.54 11.81
CA GLN A 979 -26.51 -12.62 11.45
C GLN A 979 -27.82 -13.34 11.10
N ILE A 980 -28.94 -12.79 11.55
CA ILE A 980 -30.30 -13.24 11.22
C ILE A 980 -31.02 -12.10 10.50
N HIS A 981 -31.42 -12.32 9.25
CA HIS A 981 -32.26 -11.38 8.49
C HIS A 981 -33.73 -11.80 8.64
N LEU A 982 -34.50 -11.00 9.38
CA LEU A 982 -35.94 -11.13 9.50
C LEU A 982 -36.58 -10.41 8.31
N LEU A 983 -36.80 -11.15 7.23
CA LEU A 983 -37.13 -10.60 5.92
C LEU A 983 -38.46 -11.14 5.38
N GLY A 984 -38.83 -10.76 4.16
CA GLY A 984 -40.07 -11.15 3.52
C GLY A 984 -40.30 -10.34 2.25
N GLY A 985 -41.54 -10.38 1.73
CA GLY A 985 -41.96 -9.43 0.70
C GLY A 985 -42.00 -7.99 1.22
N GLU A 986 -42.54 -7.77 2.43
CA GLU A 986 -42.30 -6.58 3.26
C GLU A 986 -42.58 -6.91 4.74
N PRO A 987 -41.57 -7.25 5.55
CA PRO A 987 -41.78 -7.81 6.89
C PRO A 987 -42.50 -6.86 7.86
N LEU A 988 -42.45 -5.53 7.66
CA LEU A 988 -43.18 -4.57 8.49
C LEU A 988 -44.71 -4.67 8.34
N LEU A 989 -45.23 -5.53 7.46
CA LEU A 989 -46.64 -5.92 7.42
C LEU A 989 -47.05 -6.93 8.51
N HIS A 990 -46.10 -7.58 9.20
CA HIS A 990 -46.42 -8.67 10.11
C HIS A 990 -47.10 -8.18 11.41
N PRO A 991 -48.31 -8.68 11.76
CA PRO A 991 -49.08 -8.16 12.91
C PRO A 991 -48.36 -8.36 14.26
N GLU A 992 -47.63 -9.48 14.39
CA GLU A 992 -46.90 -9.85 15.61
C GLU A 992 -45.37 -9.63 15.49
N ILE A 993 -44.92 -8.69 14.65
CA ILE A 993 -43.49 -8.45 14.38
C ILE A 993 -42.61 -8.27 15.64
N GLU A 994 -43.15 -7.66 16.70
CA GLU A 994 -42.47 -7.44 17.97
C GLU A 994 -42.11 -8.75 18.70
N GLU A 995 -42.86 -9.82 18.47
CA GLU A 995 -42.60 -11.13 19.08
C GLU A 995 -41.41 -11.85 18.39
N PHE A 996 -41.20 -11.63 17.08
CA PHE A 996 -40.01 -12.16 16.36
C PHE A 996 -38.72 -11.48 16.82
N ALA A 997 -38.76 -10.16 17.02
CA ALA A 997 -37.66 -9.39 17.62
C ALA A 997 -37.25 -9.97 18.99
N ARG A 998 -38.25 -10.22 19.85
CA ARG A 998 -38.04 -10.81 21.18
C ARG A 998 -37.48 -12.24 21.10
N ILE A 999 -38.15 -13.13 20.36
CA ILE A 999 -37.77 -14.54 20.24
C ILE A 999 -36.36 -14.69 19.65
N GLY A 1000 -36.04 -13.93 18.59
CA GLY A 1000 -34.73 -13.97 17.95
C GLY A 1000 -33.61 -13.66 18.93
N ARG A 1001 -33.72 -12.55 19.68
CA ARG A 1001 -32.72 -12.14 20.68
C ARG A 1001 -32.70 -13.05 21.91
N GLU A 1002 -33.81 -13.66 22.30
CA GLU A 1002 -33.87 -14.61 23.43
C GLU A 1002 -33.24 -15.97 23.13
N ILE A 1003 -33.17 -16.38 21.86
CA ILE A 1003 -32.54 -17.66 21.45
C ILE A 1003 -31.10 -17.44 20.97
N PHE A 1004 -30.88 -16.39 20.17
CA PHE A 1004 -29.55 -16.01 19.66
C PHE A 1004 -29.13 -14.66 20.27
N PRO A 1005 -28.68 -14.64 21.53
CA PRO A 1005 -28.36 -13.39 22.24
C PRO A 1005 -27.24 -12.58 21.59
N TYR A 1006 -26.38 -13.21 20.79
CA TYR A 1006 -25.17 -12.59 20.24
C TYR A 1006 -25.18 -12.41 18.72
N ALA A 1007 -26.17 -12.94 18.00
CA ALA A 1007 -26.31 -12.70 16.57
C ALA A 1007 -26.66 -11.23 16.31
N ARG A 1008 -26.20 -10.65 15.20
CA ARG A 1008 -26.81 -9.42 14.68
C ARG A 1008 -28.18 -9.78 14.11
N ILE A 1009 -29.25 -9.14 14.59
CA ILE A 1009 -30.60 -9.40 14.08
C ILE A 1009 -31.10 -8.11 13.42
N ASP A 1010 -31.57 -8.19 12.18
CA ASP A 1010 -32.18 -7.05 11.50
C ASP A 1010 -33.44 -7.39 10.70
N PHE A 1011 -34.42 -6.49 10.73
CA PHE A 1011 -35.57 -6.54 9.82
C PHE A 1011 -35.17 -5.92 8.48
N THR A 1012 -35.32 -6.66 7.37
CA THR A 1012 -35.00 -6.16 6.02
C THR A 1012 -36.27 -5.63 5.33
N THR A 1013 -36.41 -4.31 5.24
CA THR A 1013 -37.60 -3.60 4.69
C THR A 1013 -37.28 -2.82 3.40
N ASN A 1014 -38.30 -2.40 2.66
CA ASN A 1014 -38.19 -1.35 1.62
C ASN A 1014 -38.38 0.08 2.15
N GLY A 1015 -38.68 0.24 3.45
CA GLY A 1015 -38.72 1.52 4.14
C GLY A 1015 -40.09 2.23 4.15
N ILE A 1016 -41.00 1.89 3.23
CA ILE A 1016 -42.29 2.60 3.05
C ILE A 1016 -43.18 2.60 4.32
N LEU A 1017 -43.03 1.59 5.17
CA LEU A 1017 -43.81 1.43 6.41
C LEU A 1017 -43.11 1.96 7.66
N VAL A 1018 -41.84 2.39 7.59
CA VAL A 1018 -41.04 2.82 8.76
C VAL A 1018 -41.72 3.96 9.53
N PHE A 1019 -42.17 5.00 8.82
CA PHE A 1019 -42.88 6.14 9.42
C PHE A 1019 -44.29 5.78 9.98
N LYS A 1020 -44.75 4.53 9.82
CA LYS A 1020 -46.05 4.03 10.30
C LYS A 1020 -45.91 3.04 11.46
N MET A 1021 -44.69 2.64 11.83
CA MET A 1021 -44.45 1.70 12.93
C MET A 1021 -44.69 2.36 14.29
N SER A 1022 -45.28 1.59 15.21
CA SER A 1022 -45.72 2.05 16.53
C SER A 1022 -44.57 2.40 17.48
N ASP A 1023 -44.85 3.22 18.50
CA ASP A 1023 -43.90 3.44 19.60
C ASP A 1023 -43.60 2.16 20.41
N SER A 1024 -44.45 1.13 20.34
CA SER A 1024 -44.15 -0.17 20.93
C SER A 1024 -43.04 -0.86 20.14
N PHE A 1025 -43.18 -0.93 18.82
CA PHE A 1025 -42.16 -1.48 17.92
C PHE A 1025 -40.80 -0.83 18.14
N TRP A 1026 -40.72 0.51 18.19
CA TRP A 1026 -39.45 1.20 18.42
C TRP A 1026 -38.84 0.92 19.80
N LYS A 1027 -39.67 0.77 20.85
CA LYS A 1027 -39.20 0.34 22.18
C LYS A 1027 -38.71 -1.10 22.17
N THR A 1028 -39.41 -2.00 21.47
CA THR A 1028 -39.04 -3.41 21.32
C THR A 1028 -37.72 -3.56 20.55
N MET A 1029 -37.59 -2.89 19.40
CA MET A 1029 -36.35 -2.83 18.60
C MET A 1029 -35.15 -2.44 19.44
N LYS A 1030 -35.26 -1.33 20.19
CA LYS A 1030 -34.19 -0.82 21.07
C LYS A 1030 -33.91 -1.72 22.27
N LYS A 1031 -34.95 -2.29 22.89
CA LYS A 1031 -34.82 -3.17 24.07
C LYS A 1031 -34.09 -4.48 23.75
N TYR A 1032 -34.28 -5.01 22.54
CA TYR A 1032 -33.70 -6.28 22.10
C TYR A 1032 -32.53 -6.11 21.12
N ASP A 1033 -31.98 -4.89 20.97
CA ASP A 1033 -30.92 -4.54 20.01
C ASP A 1033 -31.14 -5.15 18.62
N ILE A 1034 -32.31 -4.86 18.04
CA ILE A 1034 -32.66 -5.26 16.68
C ILE A 1034 -32.42 -4.07 15.76
N ALA A 1035 -31.68 -4.27 14.69
CA ALA A 1035 -31.40 -3.23 13.70
C ALA A 1035 -32.46 -3.20 12.59
N LEU A 1036 -32.54 -2.07 11.89
CA LEU A 1036 -33.30 -1.94 10.65
C LEU A 1036 -32.34 -1.98 9.45
N LYS A 1037 -32.59 -2.88 8.51
CA LYS A 1037 -31.87 -2.95 7.24
C LYS A 1037 -32.85 -2.56 6.14
N TYR A 1038 -32.48 -1.62 5.28
CA TYR A 1038 -33.39 -1.11 4.25
C TYR A 1038 -32.80 -1.22 2.85
N THR A 1039 -33.62 -1.62 1.88
CA THR A 1039 -33.23 -1.63 0.47
C THR A 1039 -33.69 -0.34 -0.20
N GLN A 1040 -32.74 0.44 -0.72
CA GLN A 1040 -33.05 1.68 -1.45
C GLN A 1040 -33.54 1.35 -2.86
N TYR A 1041 -34.79 1.70 -3.17
CA TYR A 1041 -35.39 1.52 -4.49
C TYR A 1041 -35.63 2.88 -5.17
N PRO A 1042 -35.71 2.92 -6.52
CA PRO A 1042 -35.96 4.16 -7.27
C PRO A 1042 -37.45 4.54 -7.21
N ILE A 1043 -37.92 4.84 -6.00
CA ILE A 1043 -39.26 5.32 -5.67
C ILE A 1043 -39.18 6.74 -5.07
N ASP A 1044 -40.31 7.44 -5.04
CA ASP A 1044 -40.44 8.73 -4.38
C ASP A 1044 -40.45 8.56 -2.85
N MET A 1045 -39.25 8.48 -2.26
CA MET A 1045 -39.03 8.33 -0.82
C MET A 1045 -37.72 8.98 -0.39
N ASP A 1046 -37.78 9.83 0.65
CA ASP A 1046 -36.60 10.37 1.33
C ASP A 1046 -36.03 9.33 2.31
N TYR A 1047 -35.06 8.55 1.83
CA TYR A 1047 -34.36 7.55 2.62
C TYR A 1047 -33.46 8.14 3.70
N LYS A 1048 -32.88 9.34 3.48
CA LYS A 1048 -32.01 9.99 4.49
C LYS A 1048 -32.82 10.42 5.71
N LYS A 1049 -33.99 11.02 5.47
CA LYS A 1049 -34.95 11.35 6.53
C LYS A 1049 -35.49 10.11 7.26
N MET A 1050 -35.55 8.96 6.58
CA MET A 1050 -35.89 7.69 7.20
C MET A 1050 -34.76 7.19 8.11
N GLU A 1051 -33.49 7.25 7.69
CA GLU A 1051 -32.34 6.94 8.55
C GLU A 1051 -32.31 7.84 9.80
N GLU A 1052 -32.44 9.16 9.61
CA GLU A 1052 -32.50 10.15 10.70
C GLU A 1052 -33.62 9.82 11.70
N TYR A 1053 -34.83 9.54 11.21
CA TYR A 1053 -35.99 9.15 12.03
C TYR A 1053 -35.76 7.85 12.83
N VAL A 1054 -35.00 6.88 12.31
CA VAL A 1054 -34.67 5.62 13.02
C VAL A 1054 -33.57 5.86 14.06
N ILE A 1055 -32.55 6.66 13.73
CA ILE A 1055 -31.45 7.03 14.62
C ILE A 1055 -31.97 7.84 15.82
N GLU A 1056 -32.91 8.78 15.62
CA GLU A 1056 -33.59 9.52 16.70
C GLU A 1056 -34.22 8.60 17.76
N ARG A 1057 -34.73 7.43 17.35
CA ARG A 1057 -35.34 6.45 18.25
C ARG A 1057 -34.28 5.61 18.99
N GLY A 1058 -33.02 5.69 18.56
CA GLY A 1058 -31.88 4.93 19.10
C GLY A 1058 -31.94 3.47 18.68
N VAL A 1059 -32.17 3.25 17.38
CA VAL A 1059 -32.13 1.95 16.70
C VAL A 1059 -31.10 2.03 15.58
N ASN A 1060 -30.28 0.98 15.44
CA ASN A 1060 -29.24 0.91 14.41
C ASN A 1060 -29.86 0.74 13.01
N VAL A 1061 -29.40 1.49 12.00
CA VAL A 1061 -29.93 1.46 10.62
C VAL A 1061 -28.83 1.24 9.59
N PHE A 1062 -29.12 0.47 8.53
CA PHE A 1062 -28.14 0.08 7.50
C PHE A 1062 -28.77 -0.04 6.10
N SER A 1063 -28.07 0.42 5.06
CA SER A 1063 -28.47 0.21 3.67
C SER A 1063 -28.10 -1.20 3.14
N ALA A 1064 -29.03 -1.85 2.45
CA ALA A 1064 -28.80 -3.09 1.70
C ALA A 1064 -28.24 -2.78 0.30
N GLY A 1065 -27.12 -2.06 0.25
CA GLY A 1065 -26.50 -1.54 -0.97
C GLY A 1065 -25.62 -0.31 -0.69
N GLY A 1066 -25.08 0.29 -1.75
CA GLY A 1066 -24.47 1.62 -1.67
C GLY A 1066 -25.53 2.73 -1.56
N GLN A 1067 -25.08 3.99 -1.51
CA GLN A 1067 -25.95 5.19 -1.43
C GLN A 1067 -26.72 5.51 -2.72
N GLU A 1068 -26.68 4.61 -3.72
CA GLU A 1068 -27.48 4.72 -4.93
C GLU A 1068 -28.60 3.68 -4.91
N ALA A 1069 -29.83 4.12 -5.22
CA ALA A 1069 -30.98 3.24 -5.35
C ALA A 1069 -30.75 2.12 -6.36
N ILE A 1070 -31.20 0.90 -6.04
CA ILE A 1070 -31.04 -0.29 -6.89
C ILE A 1070 -31.87 -0.12 -8.18
N ARG A 1071 -31.20 0.33 -9.25
CA ARG A 1071 -31.80 0.47 -10.58
C ARG A 1071 -31.93 -0.85 -11.34
N TYR A 1072 -31.16 -1.89 -10.96
CA TYR A 1072 -31.14 -3.19 -11.64
C TYR A 1072 -31.13 -4.36 -10.65
N PHE A 1073 -31.99 -5.35 -10.87
CA PHE A 1073 -32.00 -6.64 -10.18
C PHE A 1073 -31.23 -7.70 -10.99
N ARG A 1074 -30.50 -8.58 -10.31
CA ARG A 1074 -29.80 -9.70 -10.95
C ARG A 1074 -30.72 -10.91 -11.14
N ARG A 1075 -31.24 -11.08 -12.36
CA ARG A 1075 -31.99 -12.28 -12.78
C ARG A 1075 -31.01 -13.43 -12.99
N ILE A 1076 -31.19 -14.51 -12.24
CA ILE A 1076 -30.67 -15.84 -12.58
C ILE A 1076 -31.83 -16.61 -13.20
N PRO A 1077 -31.76 -17.01 -14.47
CA PRO A 1077 -32.84 -17.78 -15.09
C PRO A 1077 -32.91 -19.19 -14.52
N LEU A 1078 -34.14 -19.68 -14.31
CA LEU A 1078 -34.42 -21.06 -13.95
C LEU A 1078 -34.84 -21.85 -15.19
N ASN A 1079 -34.22 -23.02 -15.39
CA ASN A 1079 -34.49 -23.92 -16.51
C ASN A 1079 -35.24 -25.16 -16.02
N THR A 1080 -36.44 -25.42 -16.55
CA THR A 1080 -37.35 -26.47 -16.04
C THR A 1080 -36.84 -27.91 -16.23
N LYS A 1081 -35.79 -28.11 -17.04
CA LYS A 1081 -35.26 -29.44 -17.42
C LYS A 1081 -34.12 -29.90 -16.50
N GLY A 1082 -33.53 -29.00 -15.71
CA GLY A 1082 -32.49 -29.34 -14.72
C GLY A 1082 -31.18 -29.85 -15.32
N THR A 1083 -30.76 -29.29 -16.46
CA THR A 1083 -29.63 -29.82 -17.25
C THR A 1083 -28.25 -29.28 -16.86
N PHE A 1084 -28.15 -28.35 -15.90
CA PHE A 1084 -26.87 -27.78 -15.50
C PHE A 1084 -26.16 -28.64 -14.45
N ASN A 1085 -24.82 -28.59 -14.44
CA ASN A 1085 -24.05 -29.24 -13.39
C ASN A 1085 -24.23 -28.44 -12.07
N SER A 1086 -24.79 -29.08 -11.04
CA SER A 1086 -25.06 -28.45 -9.73
C SER A 1086 -23.82 -27.78 -9.14
N TRP A 1087 -22.63 -28.41 -9.25
CA TRP A 1087 -21.39 -27.91 -8.67
C TRP A 1087 -20.89 -26.63 -9.37
N ASN A 1088 -20.86 -26.61 -10.70
CA ASN A 1088 -20.56 -25.41 -11.50
C ASN A 1088 -21.55 -24.27 -11.17
N SER A 1089 -22.83 -24.62 -10.99
CA SER A 1089 -23.89 -23.65 -10.75
C SER A 1089 -23.79 -23.04 -9.34
N TYR A 1090 -23.58 -23.86 -8.31
CA TYR A 1090 -23.23 -23.45 -6.94
C TYR A 1090 -22.00 -22.53 -6.91
N LEU A 1091 -20.88 -22.95 -7.50
CA LEU A 1091 -19.62 -22.22 -7.47
C LEU A 1091 -19.74 -20.80 -8.05
N ARG A 1092 -20.65 -20.57 -9.00
CA ARG A 1092 -20.91 -19.27 -9.64
C ARG A 1092 -22.07 -18.49 -9.03
N CYS A 1093 -22.81 -19.04 -8.08
CA CYS A 1093 -24.04 -18.44 -7.54
C CYS A 1093 -23.75 -17.22 -6.65
N PRO A 1094 -24.42 -16.06 -6.82
CA PRO A 1094 -24.29 -14.94 -5.89
C PRO A 1094 -24.99 -15.19 -4.54
N TYR A 1095 -25.87 -16.20 -4.46
CA TYR A 1095 -26.70 -16.51 -3.28
C TYR A 1095 -26.20 -17.74 -2.49
N THR A 1096 -24.90 -18.05 -2.50
CA THR A 1096 -24.33 -19.24 -1.82
C THR A 1096 -24.36 -19.17 -0.29
N ASP A 1097 -24.56 -17.99 0.26
CA ASP A 1097 -24.41 -17.72 1.70
C ASP A 1097 -25.68 -17.08 2.28
N CYS A 1098 -26.82 -17.26 1.57
CA CYS A 1098 -28.16 -16.80 1.96
C CYS A 1098 -28.99 -17.98 2.47
N ALA A 1099 -28.57 -18.57 3.60
CA ALA A 1099 -29.20 -19.77 4.14
C ALA A 1099 -30.62 -19.45 4.65
N GLN A 1100 -31.64 -20.07 4.07
CA GLN A 1100 -33.04 -19.78 4.43
C GLN A 1100 -33.62 -20.86 5.34
N LEU A 1101 -34.17 -20.47 6.48
CA LEU A 1101 -34.89 -21.34 7.41
C LEU A 1101 -36.40 -21.17 7.21
N ARG A 1102 -37.11 -22.26 6.93
CA ARG A 1102 -38.57 -22.28 6.76
C ARG A 1102 -39.14 -23.66 7.07
N ASP A 1103 -40.29 -23.72 7.75
CA ASP A 1103 -41.04 -24.95 8.03
C ASP A 1103 -40.20 -26.10 8.63
N GLY A 1104 -39.35 -25.79 9.62
CA GLY A 1104 -38.44 -26.75 10.25
C GLY A 1104 -37.24 -27.20 9.41
N LYS A 1105 -37.02 -26.59 8.24
CA LYS A 1105 -35.99 -26.99 7.27
C LYS A 1105 -35.05 -25.84 6.94
N LEU A 1106 -33.76 -26.13 6.96
CA LEU A 1106 -32.70 -25.20 6.56
C LEU A 1106 -32.29 -25.47 5.10
N TYR A 1107 -32.39 -24.45 4.27
CA TYR A 1107 -32.12 -24.47 2.83
C TYR A 1107 -30.88 -23.64 2.50
N HIS A 1108 -30.19 -24.01 1.41
CA HIS A 1108 -28.92 -23.40 1.03
C HIS A 1108 -29.05 -21.96 0.50
N CYS A 1109 -30.17 -21.67 -0.18
CA CYS A 1109 -30.45 -20.39 -0.82
C CYS A 1109 -31.97 -20.13 -0.88
N PRO A 1110 -32.45 -18.92 -1.23
CA PRO A 1110 -33.87 -18.56 -1.06
C PRO A 1110 -34.83 -19.08 -2.14
N VAL A 1111 -34.37 -19.89 -3.11
CA VAL A 1111 -35.19 -20.38 -4.23
C VAL A 1111 -35.90 -21.71 -3.97
N PRO A 1112 -35.22 -22.79 -3.51
CA PRO A 1112 -35.85 -24.09 -3.28
C PRO A 1112 -37.09 -24.09 -2.36
N PRO A 1113 -37.20 -23.28 -1.30
CA PRO A 1113 -38.40 -23.24 -0.45
C PRO A 1113 -39.70 -22.90 -1.19
N PHE A 1114 -39.60 -22.17 -2.31
CA PHE A 1114 -40.76 -21.70 -3.08
C PHE A 1114 -41.00 -22.50 -4.37
N TYR A 1115 -40.32 -23.65 -4.55
CA TYR A 1115 -40.42 -24.46 -5.78
C TYR A 1115 -41.88 -24.86 -6.14
N ASP A 1116 -42.75 -25.08 -5.15
CA ASP A 1116 -44.18 -25.35 -5.37
C ASP A 1116 -44.97 -24.12 -5.83
N THR A 1117 -44.60 -22.91 -5.39
CA THR A 1117 -45.19 -21.65 -5.89
C THR A 1117 -44.85 -21.45 -7.37
N LEU A 1118 -43.60 -21.73 -7.75
CA LEU A 1118 -43.17 -21.74 -9.15
C LEU A 1118 -43.94 -22.80 -9.97
N ASN A 1119 -44.02 -24.04 -9.48
CA ASN A 1119 -44.74 -25.12 -10.15
C ASN A 1119 -46.23 -24.81 -10.37
N GLU A 1120 -46.93 -24.30 -9.34
CA GLU A 1120 -48.34 -23.90 -9.46
C GLU A 1120 -48.57 -22.77 -10.46
N HIS A 1121 -47.61 -21.86 -10.61
CA HIS A 1121 -47.75 -20.71 -11.50
C HIS A 1121 -47.34 -21.05 -12.94
N MET A 1122 -46.30 -21.88 -13.13
CA MET A 1122 -45.97 -22.49 -14.42
C MET A 1122 -47.14 -23.27 -15.03
N GLU A 1123 -47.90 -24.01 -14.22
CA GLU A 1123 -49.04 -24.80 -14.69
C GLU A 1123 -50.20 -23.91 -15.16
N LYS A 1124 -50.40 -22.73 -14.56
CA LYS A 1124 -51.37 -21.72 -15.02
C LYS A 1124 -50.93 -21.03 -16.31
N ASP A 1125 -49.64 -20.71 -16.42
CA ASP A 1125 -49.02 -20.10 -17.61
C ASP A 1125 -48.74 -21.13 -18.74
N GLY A 1126 -49.11 -22.41 -18.55
CA GLY A 1126 -49.03 -23.47 -19.57
C GLY A 1126 -47.62 -23.97 -19.89
N ILE A 1127 -46.62 -23.74 -19.03
CA ILE A 1127 -45.23 -24.13 -19.26
C ILE A 1127 -45.01 -25.62 -18.92
N THR A 1128 -44.29 -26.32 -19.81
CA THR A 1128 -43.96 -27.74 -19.63
C THR A 1128 -42.67 -27.96 -18.82
N GLY A 1129 -42.72 -28.93 -17.91
CA GLY A 1129 -41.67 -29.21 -16.92
C GLY A 1129 -42.14 -28.86 -15.50
N LYS A 1130 -41.44 -29.37 -14.48
CA LYS A 1130 -41.66 -29.05 -13.06
C LYS A 1130 -40.36 -29.16 -12.28
N PHE A 1131 -40.11 -28.20 -11.40
CA PHE A 1131 -39.02 -28.25 -10.42
C PHE A 1131 -39.31 -29.35 -9.39
N ARG A 1132 -38.28 -30.09 -8.98
CA ARG A 1132 -38.39 -31.16 -7.97
C ARG A 1132 -37.41 -30.89 -6.84
N LEU A 1133 -37.91 -30.87 -5.62
CA LEU A 1133 -37.10 -30.78 -4.41
C LEU A 1133 -36.66 -32.19 -3.98
N SER A 1134 -35.36 -32.38 -3.80
CA SER A 1134 -34.74 -33.58 -3.25
C SER A 1134 -34.74 -33.54 -1.72
N ASN A 1135 -34.62 -34.70 -1.07
CA ASN A 1135 -34.33 -34.79 0.37
C ASN A 1135 -32.88 -34.38 0.72
N LEU A 1136 -32.07 -34.06 -0.29
CA LEU A 1136 -30.72 -33.47 -0.12
C LEU A 1136 -30.71 -31.94 -0.31
N ASP A 1137 -31.82 -31.31 -0.73
CA ASP A 1137 -31.86 -29.86 -0.98
C ASP A 1137 -32.08 -29.01 0.29
N TYR A 1138 -32.22 -29.67 1.45
CA TYR A 1138 -32.40 -29.07 2.77
C TYR A 1138 -31.93 -30.01 3.89
N VAL A 1139 -31.66 -29.44 5.07
CA VAL A 1139 -31.52 -30.19 6.33
C VAL A 1139 -32.81 -30.03 7.13
N ASP A 1140 -33.42 -31.14 7.54
CA ASP A 1140 -34.59 -31.13 8.43
C ASP A 1140 -34.12 -31.08 9.90
N LEU A 1141 -34.40 -29.97 10.59
CA LEU A 1141 -33.95 -29.75 11.97
C LEU A 1141 -34.63 -30.67 13.00
N ASN A 1142 -35.62 -31.47 12.60
CA ASN A 1142 -36.22 -32.51 13.43
C ASN A 1142 -35.50 -33.87 13.29
N GLN A 1143 -34.65 -34.02 12.27
CA GLN A 1143 -33.96 -35.26 11.92
C GLN A 1143 -32.43 -35.15 12.03
N ALA A 1144 -31.89 -33.93 11.88
CA ALA A 1144 -30.47 -33.64 12.06
C ALA A 1144 -29.99 -34.05 13.46
N THR A 1145 -28.84 -34.70 13.52
CA THR A 1145 -28.30 -35.25 14.79
C THR A 1145 -27.09 -34.49 15.34
N ASP A 1146 -26.43 -33.69 14.50
CA ASP A 1146 -25.41 -32.73 14.92
C ASP A 1146 -25.40 -31.46 14.04
N GLY A 1147 -24.76 -30.40 14.53
CA GLY A 1147 -24.53 -29.19 13.72
C GLY A 1147 -23.43 -29.33 12.66
N LYS A 1148 -22.74 -30.48 12.56
CA LYS A 1148 -21.74 -30.72 11.51
C LYS A 1148 -22.44 -31.08 10.20
N GLU A 1149 -23.56 -31.79 10.23
CA GLU A 1149 -24.45 -32.03 9.09
C GLU A 1149 -24.84 -30.70 8.41
N ILE A 1150 -25.28 -29.71 9.19
CA ILE A 1150 -25.59 -28.35 8.72
C ILE A 1150 -24.37 -27.68 8.07
N MET A 1151 -23.20 -27.73 8.71
CA MET A 1151 -21.97 -27.12 8.18
C MET A 1151 -21.39 -27.88 6.98
N GLU A 1152 -21.76 -29.15 6.76
CA GLU A 1152 -21.42 -29.91 5.54
C GLU A 1152 -22.40 -29.60 4.42
N PHE A 1153 -23.69 -29.50 4.70
CA PHE A 1153 -24.71 -29.03 3.76
C PHE A 1153 -24.39 -27.63 3.21
N MET A 1154 -24.07 -26.66 4.08
CA MET A 1154 -23.76 -25.29 3.66
C MET A 1154 -22.50 -25.17 2.78
N ALA A 1155 -21.59 -26.16 2.80
CA ALA A 1155 -20.34 -26.17 2.05
C ALA A 1155 -20.39 -26.99 0.73
N ASN A 1156 -21.56 -27.50 0.34
CA ASN A 1156 -21.74 -28.36 -0.84
C ASN A 1156 -22.80 -27.82 -1.81
N ALA A 1157 -22.68 -28.19 -3.08
CA ALA A 1157 -23.69 -27.90 -4.09
C ALA A 1157 -24.88 -28.88 -4.00
N GLN A 1158 -26.09 -28.34 -4.01
CA GLN A 1158 -27.31 -29.13 -3.85
C GLN A 1158 -27.90 -29.57 -5.21
N PRO A 1159 -28.66 -30.68 -5.27
CA PRO A 1159 -29.35 -31.11 -6.49
C PRO A 1159 -30.11 -29.99 -7.21
N PHE A 1160 -30.86 -29.16 -6.50
CA PHE A 1160 -31.65 -28.05 -7.06
C PHE A 1160 -30.80 -27.05 -7.86
N CYS A 1161 -29.51 -26.91 -7.58
CA CYS A 1161 -28.60 -26.04 -8.34
C CYS A 1161 -28.52 -26.41 -9.84
N GLN A 1162 -28.92 -27.63 -10.24
CA GLN A 1162 -29.03 -28.05 -11.65
C GLN A 1162 -30.05 -27.25 -12.47
N TYR A 1163 -30.97 -26.55 -11.79
CA TYR A 1163 -32.01 -25.73 -12.42
C TYR A 1163 -31.56 -24.29 -12.73
N CYS A 1164 -30.44 -23.81 -12.19
CA CYS A 1164 -30.00 -22.42 -12.33
C CYS A 1164 -29.09 -22.22 -13.56
N ASP A 1165 -29.48 -21.40 -14.54
CA ASP A 1165 -28.60 -21.06 -15.66
C ASP A 1165 -27.62 -19.95 -15.29
N MET A 1166 -26.47 -20.37 -14.78
CA MET A 1166 -25.40 -19.47 -14.37
C MET A 1166 -24.62 -18.84 -15.55
N ASN A 1167 -24.96 -19.17 -16.80
CA ASN A 1167 -24.35 -18.57 -17.99
C ASN A 1167 -25.16 -17.38 -18.51
N ASN A 1168 -26.48 -17.40 -18.33
CA ASN A 1168 -27.40 -16.39 -18.85
C ASN A 1168 -27.93 -15.43 -17.75
N ILE A 1169 -27.11 -15.19 -16.72
CA ILE A 1169 -27.37 -14.17 -15.70
C ILE A 1169 -27.52 -12.81 -16.38
N THR A 1170 -28.60 -12.10 -16.09
CA THR A 1170 -28.94 -10.82 -16.70
C THR A 1170 -29.31 -9.81 -15.62
N ASP A 1171 -28.79 -8.59 -15.72
CA ASP A 1171 -29.21 -7.49 -14.85
C ASP A 1171 -30.42 -6.79 -15.51
N VAL A 1172 -31.54 -6.76 -14.80
CA VAL A 1172 -32.87 -6.36 -15.28
C VAL A 1172 -33.31 -5.09 -14.55
N GLU A 1173 -33.74 -4.07 -15.29
CA GLU A 1173 -34.18 -2.80 -14.70
C GLU A 1173 -35.32 -2.97 -13.68
N TRP A 1174 -35.23 -2.22 -12.59
CA TRP A 1174 -36.20 -2.23 -11.50
C TRP A 1174 -37.58 -1.80 -12.00
N GLY A 1175 -38.62 -2.49 -11.52
CA GLY A 1175 -40.00 -2.16 -11.80
C GLY A 1175 -40.95 -3.11 -11.07
N GLN A 1176 -42.24 -2.85 -11.18
CA GLN A 1176 -43.27 -3.76 -10.68
C GLN A 1176 -43.38 -5.00 -11.59
N SER A 1177 -43.58 -6.17 -10.97
CA SER A 1177 -43.73 -7.43 -11.67
C SER A 1177 -45.05 -7.47 -12.46
N SER A 1178 -44.96 -7.95 -13.70
CA SER A 1178 -46.11 -8.33 -14.52
C SER A 1178 -46.81 -9.60 -14.04
N ARG A 1179 -46.22 -10.29 -13.04
CA ARG A 1179 -46.60 -11.63 -12.56
C ARG A 1179 -46.47 -12.74 -13.61
N SER A 1180 -45.84 -12.47 -14.75
CA SER A 1180 -45.51 -13.48 -15.75
C SER A 1180 -44.39 -14.40 -15.27
N ILE A 1181 -44.57 -15.72 -15.36
CA ILE A 1181 -43.53 -16.67 -14.92
C ILE A 1181 -42.19 -16.52 -15.65
N ASN A 1182 -42.22 -15.95 -16.87
CA ASN A 1182 -41.03 -15.68 -17.69
C ASN A 1182 -40.06 -14.66 -17.02
N GLU A 1183 -40.49 -13.94 -15.97
CA GLU A 1183 -39.57 -13.12 -15.16
C GLU A 1183 -38.49 -13.96 -14.44
N TRP A 1184 -38.77 -15.24 -14.16
CA TRP A 1184 -37.86 -16.14 -13.45
C TRP A 1184 -37.45 -17.37 -14.28
N VAL A 1185 -38.32 -17.86 -15.17
CA VAL A 1185 -38.13 -19.12 -15.91
C VAL A 1185 -37.85 -18.85 -17.39
N ASP A 1186 -36.86 -19.54 -17.96
CA ASP A 1186 -36.62 -19.59 -19.42
C ASP A 1186 -37.25 -20.85 -20.06
N ARG A 1187 -37.66 -20.75 -21.33
CA ARG A 1187 -38.49 -21.75 -22.07
C ARG A 1187 -37.65 -22.87 -22.73
#